data_AF-A0A388MB54-F1
#
_entry.id   AF-A0A388MB54-F1
#
_cell.length_a   1.000
_cell.length_b   1.000
_cell.length_c   1.000
_cell.angle_alpha   90.00
_cell.angle_beta   90.00
_cell.angle_gamma   90.00
#
_symmetry.space_group_name_H-M   'P 1'
#
loop_
_entity.id
_entity.type
_entity.pdbx_description
1 polymer ?
#
loop_
_entity_poly.entity_id
_entity_poly.type
_entity_poly.pdbx_seq_one_letter_code
_entity_poly.pdbx_strand_id
1 'polypeptide(L)'
;MPDDKSVQVWNYEDGTRVFSWNVPNTRQDVKRAKFVAQKNWIVVKRYKDSPRLSCLQVYGIQALNLRHIKTLDAPDKKMIYNFAIHHVLPYLVASFEGEDRNISLWDWDRGWEEVAFEGHSDDVHDVKFHPTESLICASVSYDCTIKIWDMEQRCASRTLKDPKMETPVRLDFCSDHNKESLLVTGHTYGEVRVWDYRRGECKAKLLGQFSYSVDSCFFHPNLPYIFAISYWGEGIGLWSESSYQQVLLEKNPGIRYPFIAVPCRHSNLIMVGGRGGFAVVEVVTSGKEKKKVEQKQRSRLLSLEKQVNEQNLMQKEEVHAKSEWKWQMERRGTTNTEQEYSKVLQKLKSEHQRMEKNWKLMIEELEQRLGMEVGSGEVREYSYKELQDATDNFDITCAFGDHGDQNGSNTIYRGKLCSEVTAITVKQLGDTDDGPKLHPSEFRTKVVDRLKVLRHPHLLTLLGVCCEEKCLVYEHMENGSIKDCITCGEGQGRRCLPWYARFRIMAEVARAVCVLHSSSPATGHRGQIIHGAIKPANIFLDESFAAKLGEVDKALLVADHSQGARRGAGETSMRLVLGSNSQYIAPEYFQCGVLNEKTDIYALGITLLEMLTGKFWNTLGIVEDAIEDEAAFKNALDPNAGCWDIALAQEIANLGLSCASFSKHCRPNKVSDGIMPVLEQHCPEGGVYRLS
;
A
#
# COMPACT_ATOMS: atom_id res chain seq x y z
N MET A 1 -20.30 -20.55 37.60
CA MET A 1 -20.15 -21.45 36.44
C MET A 1 -20.77 -20.74 35.26
N PRO A 2 -20.12 -20.60 34.10
CA PRO A 2 -20.82 -20.18 32.89
C PRO A 2 -21.98 -21.15 32.68
N ASP A 3 -23.21 -20.66 32.54
CA ASP A 3 -24.30 -21.51 32.05
C ASP A 3 -23.87 -21.99 30.67
N ASP A 4 -23.81 -23.31 30.45
CA ASP A 4 -23.21 -24.00 29.28
C ASP A 4 -23.84 -23.63 27.90
N LYS A 5 -24.69 -22.60 27.87
CA LYS A 5 -25.46 -22.08 26.73
C LYS A 5 -25.02 -20.71 26.25
N SER A 6 -24.00 -20.11 26.88
CA SER A 6 -23.56 -18.75 26.58
C SER A 6 -22.26 -18.68 25.77
N VAL A 7 -22.22 -17.80 24.77
CA VAL A 7 -20.99 -17.37 24.10
C VAL A 7 -20.56 -16.05 24.72
N GLN A 8 -19.34 -16.02 25.24
CA GLN A 8 -18.79 -14.84 25.92
C GLN A 8 -17.62 -14.26 25.13
N VAL A 9 -17.52 -12.94 25.16
CA VAL A 9 -16.40 -12.19 24.59
C VAL A 9 -15.68 -11.52 25.74
N TRP A 10 -14.38 -11.76 25.80
CA TRP A 10 -13.51 -11.25 26.84
C TRP A 10 -12.46 -10.36 26.19
N ASN A 11 -12.18 -9.23 26.82
CA ASN A 11 -10.99 -8.45 26.54
C ASN A 11 -9.82 -9.15 27.24
N TYR A 12 -8.84 -9.59 26.45
CA TYR A 12 -7.71 -10.34 26.98
C TYR A 12 -6.69 -9.44 27.69
N GLU A 13 -6.72 -8.11 27.49
CA GLU A 13 -5.75 -7.18 28.07
C GLU A 13 -6.06 -6.85 29.53
N ASP A 14 -7.33 -6.61 29.84
CA ASP A 14 -7.80 -6.29 31.19
C ASP A 14 -8.57 -7.45 31.85
N GLY A 15 -8.79 -8.55 31.12
CA GLY A 15 -9.54 -9.72 31.59
C GLY A 15 -11.02 -9.45 31.80
N THR A 16 -11.56 -8.34 31.30
CA THR A 16 -12.97 -7.98 31.48
C THR A 16 -13.84 -8.70 30.46
N ARG A 17 -15.04 -9.10 30.89
CA ARG A 17 -16.04 -9.66 29.98
C ARG A 17 -16.76 -8.52 29.27
N VAL A 18 -16.57 -8.43 27.96
CA VAL A 18 -17.20 -7.42 27.10
C VAL A 18 -18.65 -7.79 26.83
N PHE A 19 -18.90 -9.04 26.43
CA PHE A 19 -20.24 -9.53 26.10
C PHE A 19 -20.50 -10.94 26.58
N SER A 20 -21.77 -11.26 26.77
CA SER A 20 -22.25 -12.61 27.07
C SER A 20 -23.62 -12.78 26.43
N TRP A 21 -23.70 -13.64 25.42
CA TRP A 21 -24.95 -13.93 24.72
C TRP A 21 -25.39 -15.35 25.01
N ASN A 22 -26.67 -15.53 25.33
CA ASN A 22 -27.27 -16.87 25.30
C ASN A 22 -27.55 -17.23 23.84
N VAL A 23 -26.99 -18.35 23.39
CA VAL A 23 -27.27 -18.83 22.03
C VAL A 23 -28.72 -19.33 22.01
N PRO A 24 -29.60 -18.76 21.17
CA PRO A 24 -31.00 -19.14 21.17
C PRO A 24 -31.21 -20.63 20.85
N ASN A 25 -32.21 -21.23 21.48
CA ASN A 25 -32.67 -22.60 21.24
C ASN A 25 -31.64 -23.72 21.51
N THR A 26 -30.52 -23.50 22.19
CA THR A 26 -29.53 -24.57 22.50
C THR A 26 -29.95 -25.42 23.70
N ARG A 27 -30.04 -26.74 23.48
CA ARG A 27 -30.27 -27.75 24.53
C ARG A 27 -28.97 -28.30 25.14
N GLN A 28 -27.83 -28.07 24.48
CA GLN A 28 -26.51 -28.64 24.80
C GLN A 28 -25.38 -27.60 24.63
N ASP A 29 -24.20 -27.96 25.13
CA ASP A 29 -23.01 -27.11 25.24
C ASP A 29 -22.52 -26.53 23.90
N VAL A 30 -22.14 -25.25 23.94
CA VAL A 30 -21.40 -24.60 22.86
C VAL A 30 -19.91 -24.89 23.03
N LYS A 31 -19.35 -25.78 22.21
CA LYS A 31 -17.94 -26.22 22.36
C LYS A 31 -16.91 -25.44 21.54
N ARG A 32 -17.32 -24.78 20.45
CA ARG A 32 -16.44 -23.92 19.64
C ARG A 32 -17.23 -22.76 19.03
N ALA A 33 -16.64 -21.58 19.06
CA ALA A 33 -17.12 -20.40 18.36
C ALA A 33 -15.94 -19.69 17.69
N LYS A 34 -16.16 -19.09 16.53
CA LYS A 34 -15.18 -18.26 15.82
C LYS A 34 -15.85 -17.03 15.22
N PHE A 35 -15.14 -15.91 15.24
CA PHE A 35 -15.57 -14.70 14.55
C PHE A 35 -15.34 -14.83 13.04
N VAL A 36 -16.28 -14.29 12.27
CA VAL A 36 -16.04 -13.88 10.89
C VAL A 36 -15.68 -12.40 10.98
N ALA A 37 -14.46 -12.02 10.63
CA ALA A 37 -14.05 -10.61 10.76
C ALA A 37 -14.64 -9.74 9.65
N GLN A 38 -14.91 -10.33 8.48
CA GLN A 38 -15.37 -9.63 7.27
C GLN A 38 -16.85 -9.21 7.34
N LYS A 39 -17.63 -9.89 8.18
CA LYS A 39 -19.05 -9.65 8.41
C LYS A 39 -19.18 -9.81 9.91
N ASN A 40 -19.69 -8.82 10.66
CA ASN A 40 -19.82 -8.86 12.13
C ASN A 40 -20.66 -10.05 12.63
N TRP A 41 -20.13 -11.27 12.49
CA TRP A 41 -20.81 -12.54 12.63
C TRP A 41 -19.98 -13.46 13.51
N ILE A 42 -20.67 -14.38 14.18
CA ILE A 42 -20.08 -15.45 14.96
C ILE A 42 -20.62 -16.76 14.42
N VAL A 43 -19.72 -17.68 14.12
CA VAL A 43 -20.08 -19.06 13.79
C VAL A 43 -19.89 -19.92 15.01
N VAL A 44 -20.92 -20.67 15.36
CA VAL A 44 -20.97 -21.53 16.53
C VAL A 44 -21.20 -22.97 16.10
N LYS A 45 -20.35 -23.89 16.57
CA LYS A 45 -20.61 -25.33 16.46
C LYS A 45 -21.61 -25.73 17.55
N ARG A 46 -22.69 -26.37 17.13
CA ARG A 46 -23.79 -26.81 17.99
C ARG A 46 -24.07 -28.31 17.79
N TYR A 47 -24.40 -29.00 18.87
CA TYR A 47 -25.00 -30.35 18.80
C TYR A 47 -26.50 -30.28 18.53
N LYS A 48 -27.01 -31.19 17.69
CA LYS A 48 -28.45 -31.39 17.48
C LYS A 48 -29.03 -32.25 18.62
N ASP A 49 -30.28 -32.69 18.50
CA ASP A 49 -30.95 -33.49 19.54
C ASP A 49 -30.24 -34.83 19.85
N SER A 50 -29.34 -35.30 18.98
CA SER A 50 -28.43 -36.43 19.24
C SER A 50 -26.98 -35.94 19.38
N PRO A 51 -26.21 -36.45 20.36
CA PRO A 51 -24.81 -36.04 20.59
C PRO A 51 -23.87 -36.42 19.43
N ARG A 52 -24.30 -37.29 18.51
CA ARG A 52 -23.55 -37.65 17.29
C ARG A 52 -23.82 -36.74 16.10
N LEU A 53 -24.65 -35.72 16.27
CA LEU A 53 -25.06 -34.81 15.20
C LEU A 53 -24.68 -33.40 15.58
N SER A 54 -24.03 -32.68 14.66
CA SER A 54 -23.72 -31.27 14.88
C SER A 54 -23.93 -30.43 13.63
N CYS A 55 -24.11 -29.13 13.84
CA CYS A 55 -24.25 -28.14 12.78
C CYS A 55 -23.46 -26.88 13.11
N LEU A 56 -23.21 -26.07 12.10
CA LEU A 56 -22.68 -24.72 12.28
C LEU A 56 -23.82 -23.72 12.17
N GLN A 57 -23.93 -22.84 13.14
CA GLN A 57 -24.89 -21.75 13.12
C GLN A 57 -24.15 -20.42 12.99
N VAL A 58 -24.56 -19.63 12.01
CA VAL A 58 -24.02 -18.30 11.74
C VAL A 58 -24.98 -17.28 12.34
N TYR A 59 -24.46 -16.45 13.24
CA TYR A 59 -25.19 -15.39 13.91
C TYR A 59 -24.59 -14.03 13.54
N GLY A 60 -25.42 -13.06 13.18
CA GLY A 60 -25.01 -11.68 13.03
C GLY A 60 -25.13 -10.91 14.35
N ILE A 61 -24.15 -10.06 14.62
CA ILE A 61 -24.14 -9.17 15.78
C ILE A 61 -24.85 -7.87 15.38
N GLN A 62 -26.02 -7.60 15.96
CA GLN A 62 -26.77 -6.36 15.75
C GLN A 62 -27.16 -5.76 17.10
N ALA A 63 -26.72 -4.52 17.38
CA ALA A 63 -27.06 -3.79 18.60
C ALA A 63 -26.92 -4.63 19.89
N LEU A 64 -25.81 -5.36 20.01
CA LEU A 64 -25.48 -6.24 21.14
C LEU A 64 -26.32 -7.53 21.29
N ASN A 65 -27.13 -7.88 20.29
CA ASN A 65 -27.86 -9.17 20.24
C ASN A 65 -27.38 -10.05 19.08
N LEU A 66 -27.58 -11.36 19.23
CA LEU A 66 -27.31 -12.35 18.17
C LEU A 66 -28.58 -12.58 17.34
N ARG A 67 -28.52 -12.25 16.06
CA ARG A 67 -29.55 -12.61 15.07
C ARG A 67 -29.10 -13.85 14.30
N HIS A 68 -29.91 -14.91 14.30
CA HIS A 68 -29.64 -16.09 13.48
C HIS A 68 -29.70 -15.73 11.99
N ILE A 69 -28.66 -16.09 11.24
CA ILE A 69 -28.55 -15.84 9.79
C ILE A 69 -28.76 -17.13 9.01
N LYS A 70 -27.99 -18.16 9.37
CA LYS A 70 -27.96 -19.42 8.62
C LYS A 70 -27.61 -20.58 9.54
N THR A 71 -28.20 -21.74 9.28
CA THR A 71 -27.73 -23.02 9.79
C THR A 71 -27.11 -23.77 8.63
N LEU A 72 -25.83 -24.12 8.75
CA LEU A 72 -25.12 -25.01 7.85
C LEU A 72 -25.21 -26.41 8.45
N ASP A 73 -26.07 -27.20 7.85
CA ASP A 73 -26.25 -28.60 8.18
C ASP A 73 -25.47 -29.43 7.18
N ALA A 74 -24.65 -30.35 7.69
CA ALA A 74 -24.06 -31.38 6.86
C ALA A 74 -25.16 -32.40 6.49
N PRO A 75 -25.34 -32.73 5.21
CA PRO A 75 -26.49 -33.53 4.76
C PRO A 75 -26.64 -34.93 5.39
N ASP A 76 -25.60 -35.55 5.95
CA ASP A 76 -25.65 -36.99 6.28
C ASP A 76 -25.16 -37.34 7.68
N LYS A 77 -25.91 -36.98 8.73
CA LYS A 77 -25.64 -37.40 10.13
C LYS A 77 -24.17 -37.24 10.62
N LYS A 78 -23.42 -36.28 10.06
CA LYS A 78 -22.00 -36.07 10.35
C LYS A 78 -21.77 -35.27 11.63
N MET A 79 -20.74 -35.64 12.39
CA MET A 79 -20.24 -34.84 13.50
C MET A 79 -19.07 -33.97 13.01
N ILE A 80 -19.11 -32.68 13.30
CA ILE A 80 -18.09 -31.72 12.86
C ILE A 80 -16.94 -31.80 13.85
N TYR A 81 -15.73 -32.18 13.46
CA TYR A 81 -14.58 -32.16 14.38
C TYR A 81 -14.09 -30.74 14.62
N ASN A 82 -13.80 -30.02 13.54
CA ASN A 82 -13.36 -28.63 13.59
C ASN A 82 -13.83 -27.85 12.36
N PHE A 83 -13.68 -26.53 12.41
CA PHE A 83 -13.96 -25.66 11.27
C PHE A 83 -13.01 -24.47 11.25
N ALA A 84 -12.74 -23.93 10.07
CA ALA A 84 -11.95 -22.72 9.87
C ALA A 84 -12.71 -21.71 9.03
N ILE A 85 -12.48 -20.44 9.33
CA ILE A 85 -13.05 -19.30 8.61
C ILE A 85 -11.88 -18.65 7.90
N HIS A 86 -12.02 -18.44 6.59
CA HIS A 86 -11.00 -17.77 5.82
C HIS A 86 -10.92 -16.30 6.25
N HIS A 87 -9.72 -15.70 6.27
CA HIS A 87 -9.49 -14.38 6.84
C HIS A 87 -9.76 -13.21 5.87
N VAL A 88 -9.76 -13.47 4.55
CA VAL A 88 -10.08 -12.50 3.48
C VAL A 88 -11.30 -12.93 2.65
N LEU A 89 -11.16 -14.01 1.88
CA LEU A 89 -12.20 -14.61 1.04
C LEU A 89 -13.46 -15.10 1.80
N PRO A 90 -14.61 -15.20 1.12
CA PRO A 90 -15.91 -15.51 1.73
C PRO A 90 -16.12 -17.00 2.06
N TYR A 91 -15.09 -17.66 2.59
CA TYR A 91 -15.06 -19.11 2.72
C TYR A 91 -15.09 -19.61 4.17
N LEU A 92 -15.91 -20.63 4.41
CA LEU A 92 -15.92 -21.43 5.61
C LEU A 92 -15.61 -22.87 5.24
N VAL A 93 -14.71 -23.53 5.97
CA VAL A 93 -14.41 -24.94 5.78
C VAL A 93 -14.63 -25.72 7.07
N ALA A 94 -15.17 -26.93 6.99
CA ALA A 94 -15.35 -27.81 8.14
C ALA A 94 -14.87 -29.23 7.84
N SER A 95 -14.36 -29.87 8.89
CA SER A 95 -13.94 -31.26 8.90
C SER A 95 -14.96 -32.12 9.64
N PHE A 96 -15.16 -33.36 9.20
CA PHE A 96 -16.22 -34.23 9.69
C PHE A 96 -15.72 -35.60 10.14
N GLU A 97 -16.50 -36.19 11.02
CA GLU A 97 -16.57 -37.60 11.38
C GLU A 97 -17.68 -38.24 10.54
N GLY A 98 -17.40 -39.38 9.90
CA GLY A 98 -18.41 -40.17 9.20
C GLY A 98 -17.97 -40.75 7.87
N GLU A 99 -18.91 -41.44 7.21
CA GLU A 99 -18.65 -42.33 6.07
C GLU A 99 -18.00 -41.63 4.87
N ASP A 100 -18.34 -40.36 4.62
CA ASP A 100 -17.87 -39.64 3.44
C ASP A 100 -16.45 -39.07 3.59
N ARG A 101 -15.87 -39.03 4.81
CA ARG A 101 -14.43 -38.72 5.07
C ARG A 101 -13.89 -37.44 4.39
N ASN A 102 -14.79 -36.55 3.98
CA ASN A 102 -14.50 -35.36 3.18
C ASN A 102 -14.40 -34.11 4.05
N ILE A 103 -13.91 -33.03 3.44
CA ILE A 103 -13.96 -31.68 3.99
C ILE A 103 -14.99 -30.90 3.17
N SER A 104 -15.86 -30.14 3.83
CA SER A 104 -16.84 -29.30 3.14
C SER A 104 -16.47 -27.83 3.23
N LEU A 105 -16.54 -27.16 2.08
CA LEU A 105 -16.38 -25.72 1.92
C LEU A 105 -17.74 -25.09 1.63
N TRP A 106 -18.04 -23.97 2.27
CA TRP A 106 -19.17 -23.11 1.95
C TRP A 106 -18.69 -21.72 1.58
N ASP A 107 -19.24 -21.19 0.48
CA ASP A 107 -19.07 -19.81 0.04
C ASP A 107 -20.32 -19.01 0.38
N TRP A 108 -20.19 -18.03 1.28
CA TRP A 108 -21.35 -17.25 1.72
C TRP A 108 -21.78 -16.14 0.76
N ASP A 109 -20.91 -15.71 -0.15
CA ASP A 109 -21.28 -14.73 -1.19
C ASP A 109 -22.01 -15.43 -2.35
N ARG A 110 -21.76 -16.73 -2.57
CA ARG A 110 -22.50 -17.59 -3.52
C ARG A 110 -23.69 -18.32 -2.90
N GLY A 111 -24.23 -17.81 -1.79
CA GLY A 111 -25.48 -18.34 -1.22
C GLY A 111 -25.33 -19.58 -0.32
N TRP A 112 -24.13 -19.87 0.17
CA TRP A 112 -23.79 -21.01 1.04
C TRP A 112 -23.90 -22.38 0.36
N GLU A 113 -23.56 -22.46 -0.92
CA GLU A 113 -23.46 -23.75 -1.62
C GLU A 113 -22.31 -24.58 -1.03
N GLU A 114 -22.61 -25.85 -0.73
CA GLU A 114 -21.63 -26.79 -0.19
C GLU A 114 -20.82 -27.42 -1.33
N VAL A 115 -19.50 -27.38 -1.18
CA VAL A 115 -18.55 -28.06 -2.06
C VAL A 115 -17.71 -29.02 -1.24
N ALA A 116 -17.82 -30.31 -1.52
CA ALA A 116 -17.03 -31.35 -0.87
C ALA A 116 -15.66 -31.51 -1.55
N PHE A 117 -14.62 -31.65 -0.72
CA PHE A 117 -13.25 -31.95 -1.13
C PHE A 117 -12.97 -33.42 -0.78
N GLU A 118 -12.84 -34.24 -1.80
CA GLU A 118 -12.63 -35.68 -1.66
C GLU A 118 -11.14 -36.03 -1.62
N GLY A 119 -10.76 -36.94 -0.73
CA GLY A 119 -9.41 -37.53 -0.80
C GLY A 119 -8.85 -38.14 0.48
N HIS A 120 -9.40 -37.86 1.67
CA HIS A 120 -9.03 -38.57 2.89
C HIS A 120 -9.72 -39.93 2.94
N SER A 121 -9.03 -40.93 3.49
CA SER A 121 -9.58 -42.29 3.60
C SER A 121 -10.11 -42.60 4.99
N ASP A 122 -10.11 -41.63 5.91
CA ASP A 122 -10.65 -41.75 7.26
C ASP A 122 -11.06 -40.38 7.83
N ASP A 123 -11.63 -40.35 9.03
CA ASP A 123 -12.14 -39.16 9.72
C ASP A 123 -11.14 -38.00 9.74
N VAL A 124 -11.63 -36.77 9.48
CA VAL A 124 -10.78 -35.57 9.39
C VAL A 124 -10.87 -34.75 10.69
N HIS A 125 -9.80 -34.72 11.47
CA HIS A 125 -9.79 -34.14 12.80
C HIS A 125 -9.60 -32.63 12.85
N ASP A 126 -8.83 -32.05 11.94
CA ASP A 126 -8.57 -30.61 11.93
C ASP A 126 -8.41 -30.10 10.50
N VAL A 127 -8.75 -28.82 10.32
CA VAL A 127 -8.64 -28.10 9.05
C VAL A 127 -8.31 -26.65 9.33
N LYS A 128 -7.32 -26.08 8.61
CA LYS A 128 -6.92 -24.67 8.71
C LYS A 128 -6.66 -24.06 7.34
N PHE A 129 -6.99 -22.78 7.21
CA PHE A 129 -6.51 -21.97 6.08
C PHE A 129 -5.09 -21.49 6.34
N HIS A 130 -4.33 -21.35 5.28
CA HIS A 130 -3.02 -20.70 5.35
C HIS A 130 -3.19 -19.21 5.71
N PRO A 131 -2.32 -18.66 6.58
CA PRO A 131 -2.47 -17.28 7.08
C PRO A 131 -2.19 -16.20 6.04
N THR A 132 -1.43 -16.51 4.98
CA THR A 132 -1.03 -15.54 3.93
C THR A 132 -1.51 -15.97 2.54
N GLU A 133 -1.16 -17.18 2.11
CA GLU A 133 -1.64 -17.81 0.86
C GLU A 133 -3.15 -18.13 0.89
N SER A 134 -3.98 -17.21 0.39
CA SER A 134 -5.45 -17.28 0.50
C SER A 134 -6.12 -18.47 -0.23
N LEU A 135 -5.39 -19.17 -1.10
CA LEU A 135 -5.89 -20.32 -1.85
C LEU A 135 -5.44 -21.67 -1.31
N ILE A 136 -4.77 -21.69 -0.15
CA ILE A 136 -4.28 -22.92 0.47
C ILE A 136 -5.00 -23.21 1.78
N CYS A 137 -5.43 -24.46 1.95
CA CYS A 137 -5.80 -25.00 3.25
C CYS A 137 -5.12 -26.34 3.52
N ALA A 138 -5.04 -26.74 4.78
CA ALA A 138 -4.51 -28.03 5.19
C ALA A 138 -5.48 -28.76 6.11
N SER A 139 -5.44 -30.08 6.05
CA SER A 139 -6.21 -30.98 6.91
C SER A 139 -5.39 -32.15 7.41
N VAL A 140 -5.82 -32.71 8.53
CA VAL A 140 -5.26 -33.93 9.14
C VAL A 140 -6.34 -34.94 9.41
N SER A 141 -6.04 -36.20 9.18
CA SER A 141 -7.00 -37.31 9.27
C SER A 141 -6.46 -38.50 10.04
N TYR A 142 -7.38 -39.33 10.51
CA TYR A 142 -7.12 -40.64 11.11
C TYR A 142 -6.41 -41.61 10.14
N ASP A 143 -6.44 -41.33 8.82
CA ASP A 143 -5.71 -42.07 7.80
C ASP A 143 -4.18 -41.93 7.84
N CYS A 144 -3.65 -41.26 8.87
CA CYS A 144 -2.24 -40.94 9.04
C CYS A 144 -1.69 -40.15 7.85
N THR A 145 -2.46 -39.19 7.33
CA THR A 145 -1.99 -38.24 6.33
C THR A 145 -2.33 -36.79 6.69
N ILE A 146 -1.53 -35.89 6.13
CA ILE A 146 -1.77 -34.45 6.14
C ILE A 146 -1.99 -34.05 4.68
N LYS A 147 -3.12 -33.45 4.33
CA LYS A 147 -3.38 -33.00 2.96
C LYS A 147 -3.30 -31.49 2.88
N ILE A 148 -2.66 -31.00 1.83
CA ILE A 148 -2.64 -29.61 1.43
C ILE A 148 -3.54 -29.48 0.21
N TRP A 149 -4.55 -28.64 0.34
CA TRP A 149 -5.57 -28.43 -0.67
C TRP A 149 -5.35 -27.11 -1.38
N ASP A 150 -5.53 -27.16 -2.69
CA ASP A 150 -5.67 -25.98 -3.52
C ASP A 150 -7.17 -25.67 -3.64
N MET A 151 -7.56 -24.47 -3.20
CA MET A 151 -8.96 -24.06 -3.17
C MET A 151 -9.53 -23.72 -4.55
N GLU A 152 -8.68 -23.35 -5.51
CA GLU A 152 -9.08 -23.05 -6.89
C GLU A 152 -9.29 -24.35 -7.67
N GLN A 153 -8.32 -25.26 -7.59
CA GLN A 153 -8.35 -26.56 -8.28
C GLN A 153 -9.24 -27.59 -7.57
N ARG A 154 -9.67 -27.31 -6.34
CA ARG A 154 -10.53 -28.17 -5.51
C ARG A 154 -10.00 -29.58 -5.32
N CYS A 155 -8.68 -29.71 -5.20
CA CYS A 155 -8.02 -30.99 -5.10
C CYS A 155 -6.86 -30.94 -4.11
N ALA A 156 -6.44 -32.12 -3.64
CA ALA A 156 -5.25 -32.23 -2.81
C ALA A 156 -4.02 -31.96 -3.67
N SER A 157 -3.44 -30.76 -3.54
CA SER A 157 -2.18 -30.39 -4.16
C SER A 157 -1.05 -31.30 -3.68
N ARG A 158 -1.03 -31.62 -2.37
CA ARG A 158 -0.04 -32.52 -1.77
C ARG A 158 -0.63 -33.38 -0.66
N THR A 159 -0.06 -34.56 -0.48
CA THR A 159 -0.32 -35.46 0.67
C THR A 159 1.01 -35.73 1.37
N LEU A 160 1.14 -35.29 2.61
CA LEU A 160 2.28 -35.55 3.49
C LEU A 160 1.98 -36.80 4.32
N LYS A 161 2.94 -37.73 4.34
CA LYS A 161 2.89 -38.95 5.13
C LYS A 161 4.30 -39.38 5.51
N ASP A 162 4.44 -40.05 6.64
CA ASP A 162 5.68 -40.71 7.04
C ASP A 162 5.31 -42.10 7.59
N PRO A 163 6.04 -43.18 7.22
CA PRO A 163 5.67 -44.54 7.61
C PRO A 163 5.63 -44.79 9.11
N LYS A 164 6.33 -43.95 9.90
CA LYS A 164 6.36 -44.01 11.36
C LYS A 164 5.52 -42.89 11.97
N MET A 165 4.61 -42.29 11.21
CA MET A 165 3.75 -41.21 11.68
C MET A 165 2.55 -41.78 12.41
N GLU A 166 2.37 -41.35 13.65
CA GLU A 166 1.13 -41.58 14.37
C GLU A 166 0.01 -40.71 13.83
N THR A 167 -1.23 -41.00 14.21
CA THR A 167 -2.38 -40.23 13.76
C THR A 167 -2.29 -38.75 14.15
N PRO A 168 -2.24 -37.83 13.17
CA PRO A 168 -2.27 -36.40 13.41
C PRO A 168 -3.69 -35.93 13.78
N VAL A 169 -3.79 -35.14 14.84
CA VAL A 169 -5.09 -34.68 15.40
C VAL A 169 -5.25 -33.17 15.39
N ARG A 170 -4.15 -32.42 15.32
CA ARG A 170 -4.13 -30.95 15.30
C ARG A 170 -3.11 -30.45 14.30
N LEU A 171 -3.40 -29.30 13.69
CA LEU A 171 -2.47 -28.65 12.79
C LEU A 171 -2.51 -27.12 12.91
N ASP A 172 -1.38 -26.49 12.60
CA ASP A 172 -1.33 -25.05 12.38
C ASP A 172 -0.21 -24.67 11.41
N PHE A 173 -0.43 -23.60 10.65
CA PHE A 173 0.57 -23.05 9.75
C PHE A 173 1.53 -22.11 10.48
N CYS A 174 2.75 -22.00 9.99
CA CYS A 174 3.64 -20.93 10.38
C CYS A 174 3.15 -19.62 9.76
N SER A 175 2.98 -18.58 10.58
CA SER A 175 2.59 -17.24 10.12
C SER A 175 3.79 -16.33 9.83
N ASP A 176 5.00 -16.87 9.80
CA ASP A 176 6.23 -16.12 9.48
C ASP A 176 6.48 -16.16 7.97
N HIS A 177 6.54 -15.00 7.33
CA HIS A 177 6.76 -14.86 5.88
C HIS A 177 8.06 -15.49 5.38
N ASN A 178 9.09 -15.60 6.24
CA ASN A 178 10.34 -16.25 5.85
C ASN A 178 10.26 -17.78 5.88
N LYS A 179 9.18 -18.32 6.45
CA LYS A 179 8.98 -19.76 6.71
C LYS A 179 7.56 -20.20 6.37
N GLU A 180 6.96 -19.57 5.35
CA GLU A 180 5.58 -19.85 4.91
C GLU A 180 5.35 -21.31 4.54
N SER A 181 6.39 -22.06 4.15
CA SER A 181 6.26 -23.48 3.83
C SER A 181 6.10 -24.38 5.06
N LEU A 182 6.19 -23.85 6.27
CA LEU A 182 6.18 -24.65 7.49
C LEU A 182 4.77 -24.83 8.07
N LEU A 183 4.48 -26.06 8.51
CA LEU A 183 3.35 -26.36 9.36
C LEU A 183 3.76 -27.25 10.53
N VAL A 184 3.00 -27.20 11.62
CA VAL A 184 3.18 -28.04 12.81
C VAL A 184 1.98 -28.95 12.95
N THR A 185 2.22 -30.21 13.29
CA THR A 185 1.18 -31.19 13.62
C THR A 185 1.36 -31.77 15.01
N GLY A 186 0.25 -31.89 15.73
CA GLY A 186 0.16 -32.61 17.00
C GLY A 186 -0.54 -33.94 16.80
N HIS A 187 -0.05 -34.98 17.47
CA HIS A 187 -0.47 -36.37 17.27
C HIS A 187 -1.13 -36.99 18.52
N THR A 188 -1.73 -38.15 18.34
CA THR A 188 -2.56 -38.84 19.36
C THR A 188 -1.77 -39.31 20.59
N TYR A 189 -0.47 -39.61 20.46
CA TYR A 189 0.38 -39.97 21.60
C TYR A 189 1.45 -38.92 21.89
N GLY A 190 1.09 -37.64 21.71
CA GLY A 190 1.90 -36.53 22.20
C GLY A 190 3.09 -36.15 21.32
N GLU A 191 3.29 -36.86 20.21
CA GLU A 191 4.26 -36.46 19.19
C GLU A 191 3.87 -35.11 18.57
N VAL A 192 4.86 -34.24 18.37
CA VAL A 192 4.73 -32.99 17.62
C VAL A 192 5.75 -32.99 16.50
N ARG A 193 5.31 -32.74 15.26
CA ARG A 193 6.17 -32.71 14.06
C ARG A 193 6.08 -31.38 13.36
N VAL A 194 7.21 -30.97 12.78
CA VAL A 194 7.31 -29.81 11.90
C VAL A 194 7.55 -30.30 10.48
N TRP A 195 6.74 -29.80 9.55
CA TRP A 195 6.75 -30.21 8.16
C TRP A 195 7.08 -29.02 7.27
N ASP A 196 7.81 -29.28 6.19
CA ASP A 196 7.84 -28.39 5.03
C ASP A 196 6.84 -28.92 4.01
N TYR A 197 5.66 -28.32 3.95
CA TYR A 197 4.58 -28.84 3.12
C TYR A 197 4.85 -28.64 1.63
N ARG A 198 5.65 -27.64 1.25
CA ARG A 198 6.05 -27.41 -0.15
C ARG A 198 7.05 -28.46 -0.61
N ARG A 199 7.96 -28.90 0.25
CA ARG A 199 8.90 -29.99 -0.06
C ARG A 199 8.30 -31.38 0.11
N GLY A 200 7.28 -31.52 0.95
CA GLY A 200 6.70 -32.83 1.25
C GLY A 200 7.42 -33.56 2.38
N GLU A 201 8.25 -32.87 3.16
CA GLU A 201 9.23 -33.48 4.05
C GLU A 201 8.94 -33.17 5.53
N CYS A 202 9.16 -34.15 6.40
CA CYS A 202 9.19 -33.94 7.85
C CYS A 202 10.54 -33.31 8.23
N LYS A 203 10.54 -32.02 8.58
CA LYS A 203 11.77 -31.29 8.95
C LYS A 203 12.29 -31.65 10.33
N ALA A 204 11.40 -31.82 11.30
CA ALA A 204 11.78 -32.14 12.66
C ALA A 204 10.69 -32.92 13.40
N LYS A 205 11.14 -33.82 14.28
CA LYS A 205 10.32 -34.45 15.31
C LYS A 205 10.73 -33.82 16.63
N LEU A 206 9.81 -33.15 17.31
CA LEU A 206 10.12 -32.44 18.54
C LEU A 206 10.29 -33.46 19.69
N LEU A 207 11.50 -33.51 20.26
CA LEU A 207 11.86 -34.43 21.35
C LEU A 207 11.29 -33.93 22.68
N GLY A 208 10.88 -34.85 23.57
CA GLY A 208 10.21 -34.53 24.85
C GLY A 208 8.68 -34.58 24.77
N GLN A 209 8.15 -35.65 24.17
CA GLN A 209 6.74 -35.81 23.79
C GLN A 209 5.83 -35.95 25.01
N PHE A 210 4.60 -35.46 24.87
CA PHE A 210 3.58 -35.65 25.90
C PHE A 210 3.22 -37.13 26.01
N SER A 211 2.83 -37.58 27.20
CA SER A 211 2.38 -38.97 27.38
C SER A 211 1.00 -39.24 26.75
N TYR A 212 0.33 -38.21 26.24
CA TYR A 212 -1.04 -38.24 25.73
C TYR A 212 -1.22 -37.30 24.53
N SER A 213 -2.39 -37.36 23.90
CA SER A 213 -2.77 -36.56 22.73
C SER A 213 -2.46 -35.08 22.85
N VAL A 214 -2.01 -34.49 21.74
CA VAL A 214 -1.82 -33.04 21.60
C VAL A 214 -3.16 -32.37 21.27
N ASP A 215 -3.61 -31.45 22.13
CA ASP A 215 -4.92 -30.81 22.01
C ASP A 215 -4.88 -29.46 21.28
N SER A 216 -3.74 -28.78 21.30
CA SER A 216 -3.43 -27.62 20.45
C SER A 216 -1.93 -27.55 20.18
N CYS A 217 -1.55 -27.10 18.98
CA CYS A 217 -0.16 -26.78 18.63
C CYS A 217 -0.15 -25.61 17.66
N PHE A 218 0.85 -24.73 17.76
CA PHE A 218 0.98 -23.55 16.88
C PHE A 218 2.39 -22.94 16.93
N PHE A 219 2.71 -22.18 15.89
CA PHE A 219 3.85 -21.26 15.91
C PHE A 219 3.44 -19.94 16.57
N HIS A 220 4.25 -19.42 17.47
CA HIS A 220 3.99 -18.07 17.96
C HIS A 220 4.34 -17.04 16.90
N PRO A 221 3.46 -16.08 16.59
CA PRO A 221 3.64 -15.20 15.44
C PRO A 221 4.73 -14.15 15.70
N ASN A 222 5.00 -13.78 16.95
CA ASN A 222 6.04 -12.81 17.34
C ASN A 222 7.26 -13.42 18.05
N LEU A 223 7.16 -14.65 18.53
CA LEU A 223 8.20 -15.27 19.34
C LEU A 223 8.82 -16.42 18.54
N PRO A 224 10.11 -16.69 18.69
CA PRO A 224 10.80 -17.74 17.94
C PRO A 224 10.55 -19.14 18.53
N TYR A 225 9.30 -19.43 18.87
CA TYR A 225 8.91 -20.64 19.58
C TYR A 225 7.68 -21.33 18.97
N ILE A 226 7.67 -22.65 19.14
CA ILE A 226 6.55 -23.54 18.83
C ILE A 226 5.94 -23.96 20.16
N PHE A 227 4.63 -23.91 20.25
CA PHE A 227 3.87 -24.31 21.42
C PHE A 227 3.03 -25.53 21.12
N ALA A 228 2.89 -26.41 22.10
CA ALA A 228 1.88 -27.45 22.10
C ALA A 228 1.35 -27.67 23.52
N ILE A 229 0.11 -28.15 23.63
CA ILE A 229 -0.50 -28.48 24.91
C ILE A 229 -1.13 -29.88 24.84
N SER A 230 -1.18 -30.55 26.00
CA SER A 230 -1.90 -31.80 26.17
C SER A 230 -2.80 -31.74 27.40
N TYR A 231 -4.06 -32.14 27.24
CA TYR A 231 -5.08 -32.15 28.30
C TYR A 231 -4.76 -33.16 29.40
N TRP A 232 -4.31 -34.35 29.02
CA TRP A 232 -3.95 -35.43 29.95
C TRP A 232 -2.43 -35.50 30.20
N GLY A 233 -1.62 -34.88 29.33
CA GLY A 233 -0.17 -35.04 29.29
C GLY A 233 0.63 -33.85 29.78
N GLU A 234 0.49 -33.45 31.05
CA GLU A 234 1.53 -32.65 31.70
C GLU A 234 1.77 -31.23 31.13
N GLY A 235 0.72 -30.55 30.65
CA GLY A 235 0.71 -29.09 30.51
C GLY A 235 1.17 -28.52 29.17
N ILE A 236 2.03 -27.48 29.18
CA ILE A 236 2.42 -26.68 28.01
C ILE A 236 3.88 -26.97 27.63
N GLY A 237 4.08 -27.48 26.42
CA GLY A 237 5.39 -27.66 25.82
C GLY A 237 5.81 -26.46 24.98
N LEU A 238 7.09 -26.09 25.09
CA LEU A 238 7.73 -25.00 24.36
C LEU A 238 8.99 -25.51 23.66
N TRP A 239 9.10 -25.26 22.37
CA TRP A 239 10.28 -25.60 21.56
C TRP A 239 10.83 -24.40 20.82
N SER A 240 12.14 -24.35 20.63
CA SER A 240 12.77 -23.35 19.77
C SER A 240 12.43 -23.62 18.32
N GLU A 241 11.99 -22.59 17.60
CA GLU A 241 11.69 -22.68 16.17
C GLU A 241 12.95 -22.84 15.30
N SER A 242 14.12 -22.45 15.82
CA SER A 242 15.39 -22.56 15.10
C SER A 242 16.10 -23.90 15.30
N SER A 243 16.11 -24.42 16.52
CA SER A 243 16.82 -25.67 16.85
C SER A 243 15.90 -26.88 17.00
N TYR A 244 14.58 -26.65 17.07
CA TYR A 244 13.58 -27.68 17.37
C TYR A 244 13.80 -28.42 18.70
N GLN A 245 14.64 -27.84 19.57
CA GLN A 245 14.90 -28.38 20.90
C GLN A 245 13.88 -27.85 21.90
N GLN A 246 13.54 -28.70 22.86
CA GLN A 246 12.63 -28.33 23.94
C GLN A 246 13.29 -27.29 24.84
N VAL A 247 12.57 -26.20 25.06
CA VAL A 247 12.98 -25.09 25.92
C VAL A 247 12.33 -25.24 27.30
N LEU A 248 11.04 -25.58 27.33
CA LEU A 248 10.28 -25.70 28.57
C LEU A 248 9.17 -26.75 28.43
N LEU A 249 8.87 -27.44 29.53
CA LEU A 249 7.65 -28.21 29.73
C LEU A 249 7.01 -27.76 31.05
N GLU A 250 5.99 -26.93 30.96
CA GLU A 250 5.30 -26.38 32.13
C GLU A 250 4.14 -27.28 32.51
N LYS A 251 4.28 -28.06 33.59
CA LYS A 251 3.31 -29.08 33.98
C LYS A 251 2.05 -28.55 34.65
N ASN A 252 2.05 -27.31 35.15
CA ASN A 252 0.90 -26.77 35.87
C ASN A 252 0.73 -25.25 35.65
N PRO A 253 0.14 -24.83 34.51
CA PRO A 253 -0.04 -23.42 34.17
C PRO A 253 -1.13 -22.71 35.00
N GLY A 254 -1.53 -23.25 36.16
CA GLY A 254 -2.61 -22.71 36.99
C GLY A 254 -4.03 -22.98 36.45
N ILE A 255 -4.15 -23.75 35.36
CA ILE A 255 -5.43 -24.12 34.74
C ILE A 255 -5.60 -25.64 34.80
N ARG A 256 -6.77 -26.09 35.25
CA ARG A 256 -7.11 -27.52 35.25
C ARG A 256 -7.46 -27.97 33.83
N TYR A 257 -6.76 -28.99 33.34
CA TYR A 257 -7.02 -29.65 32.06
C TYR A 257 -7.08 -28.69 30.86
N PRO A 258 -5.92 -28.17 30.41
CA PRO A 258 -5.86 -27.28 29.25
C PRO A 258 -6.23 -28.04 27.97
N PHE A 259 -7.20 -27.53 27.21
CA PHE A 259 -7.65 -28.15 25.95
C PHE A 259 -7.46 -27.25 24.72
N ILE A 260 -7.21 -25.96 24.91
CA ILE A 260 -6.94 -25.02 23.82
C ILE A 260 -5.88 -24.01 24.24
N ALA A 261 -4.98 -23.69 23.32
CA ALA A 261 -4.07 -22.57 23.48
C ALA A 261 -3.99 -21.82 22.15
N VAL A 262 -3.98 -20.49 22.24
CA VAL A 262 -3.98 -19.58 21.08
C VAL A 262 -2.98 -18.45 21.34
N PRO A 263 -2.10 -18.13 20.38
CA PRO A 263 -1.19 -17.00 20.51
C PRO A 263 -1.92 -15.67 20.29
N CYS A 264 -1.55 -14.64 21.05
CA CYS A 264 -2.00 -13.28 20.76
C CYS A 264 -1.21 -12.73 19.56
N ARG A 265 -1.95 -12.22 18.55
CA ARG A 265 -1.33 -11.80 17.28
C ARG A 265 -0.38 -10.62 17.43
N HIS A 266 -0.58 -9.74 18.42
CA HIS A 266 0.16 -8.47 18.55
C HIS A 266 0.98 -8.36 19.85
N SER A 267 1.08 -9.43 20.63
CA SER A 267 1.83 -9.42 21.88
C SER A 267 2.60 -10.72 22.08
N ASN A 268 3.31 -10.83 23.21
CA ASN A 268 4.01 -12.05 23.64
C ASN A 268 3.14 -12.90 24.59
N LEU A 269 1.83 -12.67 24.56
CA LEU A 269 0.85 -13.35 25.40
C LEU A 269 0.30 -14.59 24.70
N ILE A 270 -0.02 -15.59 25.49
CA ILE A 270 -0.70 -16.79 25.04
C ILE A 270 -1.92 -17.01 25.92
N MET A 271 -3.07 -17.22 25.30
CA MET A 271 -4.29 -17.58 26.00
C MET A 271 -4.38 -19.10 26.07
N VAL A 272 -4.51 -19.62 27.28
CA VAL A 272 -4.69 -21.06 27.53
C VAL A 272 -6.07 -21.24 28.14
N GLY A 273 -6.90 -22.04 27.50
CA GLY A 273 -8.24 -22.40 27.97
C GLY A 273 -8.28 -23.81 28.51
N GLY A 274 -8.93 -23.98 29.66
CA GLY A 274 -9.12 -25.28 30.30
C GLY A 274 -10.44 -25.37 31.05
N ARG A 275 -10.61 -26.44 31.83
CA ARG A 275 -11.83 -26.66 32.59
C ARG A 275 -11.99 -25.60 33.67
N GLY A 276 -13.07 -24.82 33.58
CA GLY A 276 -13.46 -23.83 34.59
C GLY A 276 -12.93 -22.41 34.36
N GLY A 277 -12.13 -22.17 33.31
CA GLY A 277 -11.64 -20.84 32.97
C GLY A 277 -10.52 -20.84 31.93
N PHE A 278 -9.91 -19.68 31.73
CA PHE A 278 -8.73 -19.49 30.90
C PHE A 278 -7.70 -18.66 31.68
N ALA A 279 -6.43 -18.74 31.30
CA ALA A 279 -5.37 -17.85 31.78
C ALA A 279 -4.68 -17.18 30.59
N VAL A 280 -4.20 -15.97 30.85
CA VAL A 280 -3.36 -15.21 29.94
C VAL A 280 -1.93 -15.34 30.46
N VAL A 281 -1.07 -15.98 29.69
CA VAL A 281 0.30 -16.30 30.06
C VAL A 281 1.23 -15.40 29.26
N GLU A 282 2.03 -14.59 29.94
CA GLU A 282 3.09 -13.81 29.31
C GLU A 282 4.36 -14.64 29.17
N VAL A 283 4.89 -14.71 27.94
CA VAL A 283 6.16 -15.39 27.67
C VAL A 283 7.28 -14.36 27.75
N VAL A 284 7.96 -14.32 28.89
CA VAL A 284 9.08 -13.42 29.13
C VAL A 284 10.39 -14.04 28.62
N THR A 285 11.03 -13.39 27.65
CA THR A 285 12.32 -13.82 27.09
C THR A 285 13.49 -13.05 27.71
N SER A 286 14.55 -13.73 28.14
CA SER A 286 15.75 -13.10 28.71
C SER A 286 16.99 -13.24 27.80
N GLY A 287 17.92 -12.28 27.88
CA GLY A 287 19.26 -12.36 27.27
C GLY A 287 19.29 -12.35 25.73
N LYS A 288 20.04 -13.28 25.12
CA LYS A 288 20.32 -13.36 23.66
C LYS A 288 19.05 -13.58 22.83
N GLU A 289 18.00 -14.16 23.41
CA GLU A 289 16.73 -14.45 22.73
C GLU A 289 15.89 -13.19 22.47
N LYS A 290 16.09 -12.12 23.26
CA LYS A 290 15.38 -10.84 23.07
C LYS A 290 15.70 -10.20 21.71
N LYS A 291 16.96 -10.27 21.25
CA LYS A 291 17.35 -9.78 19.93
C LYS A 291 16.67 -10.55 18.79
N LYS A 292 16.48 -11.86 18.95
CA LYS A 292 15.77 -12.68 17.95
C LYS A 292 14.28 -12.35 17.90
N VAL A 293 13.66 -12.07 19.05
CA VAL A 293 12.27 -11.59 19.12
C VAL A 293 12.13 -10.25 18.41
N GLU A 294 12.98 -9.27 18.73
CA GLU A 294 12.97 -7.94 18.10
C GLU A 294 13.16 -8.03 16.58
N GLN A 295 14.08 -8.89 16.11
CA GLN A 295 14.30 -9.11 14.69
C GLN A 295 13.07 -9.72 14.00
N LYS A 296 12.44 -10.74 14.62
CA LYS A 296 11.23 -11.39 14.09
C LYS A 296 10.03 -10.44 14.05
N GLN A 297 9.89 -9.59 15.08
CA GLN A 297 8.85 -8.56 15.13
C GLN A 297 9.05 -7.50 14.03
N ARG A 298 10.30 -7.04 13.81
CA ARG A 298 10.62 -6.08 12.74
C ARG A 298 10.36 -6.63 11.35
N SER A 299 10.78 -7.87 11.06
CA SER A 299 10.51 -8.50 9.76
C SER A 299 9.01 -8.68 9.50
N ARG A 300 8.24 -8.91 10.57
CA ARG A 300 6.78 -9.02 10.49
C ARG A 300 6.08 -7.68 10.25
N LEU A 301 6.54 -6.61 10.90
CA LEU A 301 6.04 -5.25 10.65
C LEU A 301 6.23 -4.84 9.18
N LEU A 302 7.43 -5.05 8.65
CA LEU A 302 7.74 -4.73 7.25
C LEU A 302 6.87 -5.50 6.24
N SER A 303 6.54 -6.76 6.54
CA SER A 303 5.69 -7.59 5.67
C SER A 303 4.21 -7.25 5.79
N LEU A 304 3.72 -6.90 6.99
CA LEU A 304 2.37 -6.39 7.19
C LEU A 304 2.17 -5.03 6.48
N GLU A 305 3.15 -4.13 6.55
CA GLU A 305 3.12 -2.86 5.80
C GLU A 305 2.98 -3.09 4.29
N LYS A 306 3.75 -4.04 3.76
CA LYS A 306 3.67 -4.44 2.34
C LYS A 306 2.29 -4.99 1.98
N GLN A 307 1.73 -5.90 2.78
CA GLN A 307 0.40 -6.49 2.54
C GLN A 307 -0.74 -5.47 2.64
N VAL A 308 -0.68 -4.57 3.62
CA VAL A 308 -1.69 -3.50 3.77
C VAL A 308 -1.64 -2.56 2.57
N ASN A 309 -0.45 -2.25 2.07
CA ASN A 309 -0.29 -1.42 0.87
C ASN A 309 -0.87 -2.11 -0.38
N GLU A 310 -0.60 -3.40 -0.57
CA GLU A 310 -1.12 -4.20 -1.69
C GLU A 310 -2.65 -4.39 -1.62
N GLN A 311 -3.22 -4.67 -0.44
CA GLN A 311 -4.68 -4.85 -0.28
C GLN A 311 -5.47 -3.54 -0.40
N ASN A 312 -4.92 -2.43 0.10
CA ASN A 312 -5.55 -1.11 -0.02
C ASN A 312 -5.59 -0.62 -1.46
N LEU A 313 -4.59 -0.98 -2.28
CA LEU A 313 -4.57 -0.69 -3.71
C LEU A 313 -5.68 -1.48 -4.43
N MET A 314 -5.75 -2.79 -4.19
CA MET A 314 -6.74 -3.68 -4.83
C MET A 314 -8.20 -3.36 -4.48
N GLN A 315 -8.52 -3.09 -3.21
CA GLN A 315 -9.90 -2.77 -2.81
C GLN A 315 -10.38 -1.41 -3.32
N LYS A 316 -9.49 -0.41 -3.39
CA LYS A 316 -9.84 0.93 -3.89
C LYS A 316 -10.08 0.89 -5.41
N GLU A 317 -9.26 0.15 -6.15
CA GLU A 317 -9.38 0.03 -7.60
C GLU A 317 -10.63 -0.75 -8.04
N GLU A 318 -11.02 -1.79 -7.29
CA GLU A 318 -12.23 -2.58 -7.59
C GLU A 318 -13.53 -1.78 -7.35
N VAL A 319 -13.59 -1.03 -6.25
CA VAL A 319 -14.73 -0.15 -5.94
C VAL A 319 -14.82 1.00 -6.95
N HIS A 320 -13.67 1.51 -7.41
CA HIS A 320 -13.59 2.59 -8.39
C HIS A 320 -14.01 2.13 -9.81
N ALA A 321 -13.48 1.02 -10.30
CA ALA A 321 -13.86 0.44 -11.59
C ALA A 321 -15.36 0.10 -11.66
N LYS A 322 -15.94 -0.33 -10.53
CA LYS A 322 -17.37 -0.60 -10.40
C LYS A 322 -18.24 0.67 -10.48
N SER A 323 -17.72 1.79 -9.97
CA SER A 323 -18.42 3.08 -9.96
C SER A 323 -18.34 3.79 -11.32
N GLU A 324 -17.18 3.76 -11.98
CA GLU A 324 -16.98 4.29 -13.34
C GLU A 324 -17.84 3.58 -14.37
N TRP A 325 -17.94 2.25 -14.28
CA TRP A 325 -18.73 1.46 -15.22
C TRP A 325 -20.23 1.72 -15.08
N LYS A 326 -20.72 1.85 -13.84
CA LYS A 326 -22.13 2.18 -13.55
C LYS A 326 -22.51 3.52 -14.21
N TRP A 327 -21.64 4.52 -14.11
CA TRP A 327 -21.83 5.83 -14.73
C TRP A 327 -21.82 5.79 -16.27
N GLN A 328 -20.90 5.02 -16.87
CA GLN A 328 -20.85 4.87 -18.34
C GLN A 328 -22.07 4.15 -18.91
N MET A 329 -22.65 3.20 -18.16
CA MET A 329 -23.85 2.47 -18.56
C MET A 329 -25.13 3.29 -18.43
N GLU A 330 -25.25 4.12 -17.39
CA GLU A 330 -26.36 5.09 -17.24
C GLU A 330 -26.42 6.07 -18.41
N ARG A 331 -25.29 6.37 -19.07
CA ARG A 331 -25.24 7.18 -20.30
C ARG A 331 -25.54 6.43 -21.59
N ARG A 332 -25.35 5.11 -21.63
CA ARG A 332 -25.48 4.30 -22.87
C ARG A 332 -26.82 3.60 -23.03
N GLY A 333 -27.64 3.52 -21.97
CA GLY A 333 -29.03 3.05 -22.06
C GLY A 333 -29.21 1.57 -22.48
N THR A 334 -28.22 0.72 -22.21
CA THR A 334 -28.21 -0.70 -22.63
C THR A 334 -28.59 -1.66 -21.50
N THR A 335 -29.50 -2.61 -21.78
CA THR A 335 -30.13 -3.52 -20.81
C THR A 335 -29.55 -4.95 -20.74
N ASN A 336 -28.55 -5.30 -21.56
CA ASN A 336 -27.93 -6.63 -21.55
C ASN A 336 -26.61 -6.61 -20.77
N THR A 337 -26.69 -6.80 -19.45
CA THR A 337 -25.69 -6.30 -18.50
C THR A 337 -24.68 -7.33 -18.01
N GLU A 338 -25.02 -8.62 -17.86
CA GLU A 338 -24.18 -9.55 -17.07
C GLU A 338 -23.10 -10.29 -17.89
N GLN A 339 -23.42 -10.75 -19.09
CA GLN A 339 -22.48 -11.51 -19.93
C GLN A 339 -21.44 -10.63 -20.63
N GLU A 340 -21.77 -9.37 -20.91
CA GLU A 340 -20.81 -8.41 -21.45
C GLU A 340 -19.91 -7.86 -20.35
N TYR A 341 -20.45 -7.66 -19.14
CA TYR A 341 -19.68 -7.29 -17.95
C TYR A 341 -18.62 -8.34 -17.59
N SER A 342 -18.94 -9.64 -17.65
CA SER A 342 -17.98 -10.71 -17.35
C SER A 342 -16.84 -10.77 -18.37
N LYS A 343 -17.13 -10.55 -19.66
CA LYS A 343 -16.13 -10.52 -20.73
C LYS A 343 -15.19 -9.32 -20.60
N VAL A 344 -15.73 -8.14 -20.28
CA VAL A 344 -14.94 -6.92 -20.10
C VAL A 344 -14.10 -7.00 -18.82
N LEU A 345 -14.64 -7.51 -17.71
CA LEU A 345 -13.88 -7.77 -16.48
C LEU A 345 -12.75 -8.77 -16.70
N GLN A 346 -13.01 -9.85 -17.46
CA GLN A 346 -11.99 -10.83 -17.77
C GLN A 346 -10.88 -10.24 -18.64
N LYS A 347 -11.24 -9.36 -19.58
CA LYS A 347 -10.29 -8.62 -20.42
C LYS A 347 -9.47 -7.62 -19.60
N LEU A 348 -10.10 -6.79 -18.78
CA LEU A 348 -9.43 -5.83 -17.88
C LEU A 348 -8.54 -6.54 -16.85
N LYS A 349 -9.01 -7.63 -16.24
CA LYS A 349 -8.19 -8.46 -15.34
C LYS A 349 -6.97 -9.04 -16.07
N SER A 350 -7.14 -9.51 -17.30
CA SER A 350 -6.03 -10.03 -18.09
C SER A 350 -5.04 -8.95 -18.53
N GLU A 351 -5.51 -7.75 -18.86
CA GLU A 351 -4.67 -6.60 -19.22
C GLU A 351 -3.95 -6.03 -17.99
N HIS A 352 -4.60 -5.99 -16.83
CA HIS A 352 -4.01 -5.59 -15.55
C HIS A 352 -2.98 -6.63 -15.08
N GLN A 353 -3.29 -7.93 -15.11
CA GLN A 353 -2.30 -8.99 -14.83
C GLN A 353 -1.12 -8.94 -15.79
N ARG A 354 -1.35 -8.56 -17.05
CA ARG A 354 -0.28 -8.35 -18.04
C ARG A 354 0.55 -7.11 -17.70
N MET A 355 -0.07 -6.01 -17.29
CA MET A 355 0.64 -4.80 -16.85
C MET A 355 1.40 -5.02 -15.55
N GLU A 356 0.83 -5.73 -14.58
CA GLU A 356 1.46 -6.06 -13.30
C GLU A 356 2.61 -7.05 -13.50
N LYS A 357 2.46 -8.03 -14.40
CA LYS A 357 3.54 -8.94 -14.79
C LYS A 357 4.64 -8.19 -15.56
N ASN A 358 4.30 -7.28 -16.46
CA ASN A 358 5.26 -6.41 -17.13
C ASN A 358 5.97 -5.48 -16.12
N TRP A 359 5.26 -4.94 -15.14
CA TRP A 359 5.80 -4.08 -14.09
C TRP A 359 6.73 -4.85 -13.16
N LYS A 360 6.36 -6.08 -12.76
CA LYS A 360 7.23 -6.99 -11.99
C LYS A 360 8.47 -7.40 -12.78
N LEU A 361 8.33 -7.69 -14.07
CA LEU A 361 9.46 -7.97 -14.96
C LEU A 361 10.34 -6.72 -15.14
N MET A 362 9.75 -5.52 -15.23
CA MET A 362 10.48 -4.26 -15.31
C MET A 362 11.19 -3.95 -13.99
N ILE A 363 10.58 -4.24 -12.84
CA ILE A 363 11.23 -4.13 -11.52
C ILE A 363 12.36 -5.15 -11.40
N GLU A 364 12.16 -6.41 -11.78
CA GLU A 364 13.23 -7.42 -11.78
C GLU A 364 14.35 -7.08 -12.77
N GLU A 365 14.01 -6.46 -13.92
CA GLU A 365 14.98 -5.98 -14.91
C GLU A 365 15.72 -4.73 -14.41
N LEU A 366 15.03 -3.82 -13.70
CA LEU A 366 15.63 -2.68 -13.02
C LEU A 366 16.48 -3.11 -11.82
N GLU A 367 16.08 -4.14 -11.07
CA GLU A 367 16.83 -4.74 -9.96
C GLU A 367 18.05 -5.52 -10.46
N GLN A 368 17.96 -6.19 -11.62
CA GLN A 368 19.10 -6.79 -12.31
C GLN A 368 20.06 -5.73 -12.85
N ARG A 369 19.54 -4.59 -13.35
CA ARG A 369 20.35 -3.44 -13.77
C ARG A 369 20.96 -2.68 -12.58
N LEU A 370 20.28 -2.64 -11.43
CA LEU A 370 20.80 -2.09 -10.17
C LEU A 370 21.79 -3.04 -9.47
N GLY A 371 21.76 -4.33 -9.80
CA GLY A 371 22.73 -5.35 -9.36
C GLY A 371 24.06 -5.32 -10.12
N MET A 372 24.17 -4.52 -11.18
CA MET A 372 25.43 -4.21 -11.86
C MET A 372 25.63 -2.69 -11.85
N GLU A 373 26.60 -2.26 -11.05
CA GLU A 373 27.03 -0.87 -10.82
C GLU A 373 26.18 -0.02 -9.86
N VAL A 374 26.53 -0.11 -8.58
CA VAL A 374 26.61 1.08 -7.72
C VAL A 374 27.78 1.92 -8.21
N GLY A 375 27.55 2.64 -9.32
CA GLY A 375 28.43 3.72 -9.78
C GLY A 375 28.11 4.98 -8.98
N SER A 376 29.12 5.55 -8.34
CA SER A 376 29.07 6.88 -7.73
C SER A 376 28.33 7.87 -8.63
N GLY A 377 27.19 8.40 -8.15
CA GLY A 377 26.36 9.35 -8.89
C GLY A 377 27.03 10.72 -9.05
N GLU A 378 28.11 10.81 -9.81
CA GLU A 378 28.72 12.07 -10.22
C GLU A 378 27.93 12.68 -11.39
N VAL A 379 27.64 13.98 -11.31
CA VAL A 379 27.08 14.76 -12.42
C VAL A 379 28.18 14.87 -13.49
N ARG A 380 27.93 14.32 -14.69
CA ARG A 380 28.91 14.25 -15.78
C ARG A 380 29.15 15.63 -16.40
N GLU A 381 30.41 15.94 -16.69
CA GLU A 381 30.77 17.08 -17.54
C GLU A 381 30.78 16.63 -19.00
N TYR A 382 29.92 17.26 -19.80
CA TYR A 382 29.82 17.04 -21.24
C TYR A 382 30.60 18.13 -21.99
N SER A 383 31.28 17.74 -23.07
CA SER A 383 31.81 18.71 -24.02
C SER A 383 30.68 19.34 -24.82
N TYR A 384 30.85 20.59 -25.26
CA TYR A 384 29.83 21.26 -26.07
C TYR A 384 29.54 20.51 -27.37
N LYS A 385 30.58 19.94 -27.98
CA LYS A 385 30.47 19.15 -29.22
C LYS A 385 29.59 17.90 -29.03
N GLU A 386 29.72 17.19 -27.91
CA GLU A 386 28.85 16.04 -27.62
C GLU A 386 27.38 16.44 -27.53
N LEU A 387 27.07 17.60 -26.95
CA LEU A 387 25.69 18.11 -26.87
C LEU A 387 25.18 18.61 -28.22
N GLN A 388 26.04 19.22 -29.05
CA GLN A 388 25.71 19.56 -30.43
C GLN A 388 25.34 18.31 -31.23
N ASP A 389 26.18 17.27 -31.19
CA ASP A 389 25.93 16.01 -31.88
C ASP A 389 24.64 15.35 -31.36
N ALA A 390 24.38 15.41 -30.05
CA ALA A 390 23.20 14.81 -29.44
C ALA A 390 21.88 15.52 -29.78
N THR A 391 21.92 16.84 -30.05
CA THR A 391 20.74 17.68 -30.31
C THR A 391 20.56 18.03 -31.80
N ASP A 392 21.32 17.38 -32.69
CA ASP A 392 21.39 17.68 -34.11
C ASP A 392 21.73 19.17 -34.38
N ASN A 393 22.82 19.63 -33.77
CA ASN A 393 23.28 21.02 -33.79
C ASN A 393 22.25 22.04 -33.23
N PHE A 394 21.52 21.65 -32.18
CA PHE A 394 20.46 22.46 -31.59
C PHE A 394 19.39 22.85 -32.61
N ASP A 395 18.99 21.90 -33.47
CA ASP A 395 17.95 22.13 -34.47
C ASP A 395 16.64 22.58 -33.80
N ILE A 396 15.99 23.58 -34.39
CA ILE A 396 14.74 24.14 -33.85
C ILE A 396 13.61 23.12 -33.82
N THR A 397 13.66 22.08 -34.66
CA THR A 397 12.71 20.96 -34.64
C THR A 397 12.87 20.08 -33.39
N CYS A 398 14.02 20.13 -32.73
CA CYS A 398 14.29 19.48 -31.45
C CYS A 398 13.94 20.38 -30.25
N ALA A 399 13.62 21.66 -30.46
CA ALA A 399 13.28 22.60 -29.40
C ALA A 399 11.82 22.45 -28.96
N PHE A 400 11.56 22.59 -27.66
CA PHE A 400 10.20 22.59 -27.09
C PHE A 400 10.10 23.49 -25.85
N GLY A 401 8.91 24.01 -25.57
CA GLY A 401 8.64 24.92 -24.44
C GLY A 401 8.08 26.28 -24.84
N ASP A 402 7.74 27.11 -23.86
CA ASP A 402 7.14 28.44 -24.07
C ASP A 402 8.21 29.41 -24.60
N HIS A 403 8.15 29.75 -25.88
CA HIS A 403 9.07 30.67 -26.56
C HIS A 403 8.82 32.12 -26.12
N GLY A 404 9.31 32.47 -24.92
CA GLY A 404 9.14 33.80 -24.35
C GLY A 404 10.07 34.87 -24.93
N ASP A 405 11.24 34.52 -25.46
CA ASP A 405 12.23 35.50 -25.91
C ASP A 405 12.71 35.19 -27.33
N GLN A 406 12.61 36.18 -28.22
CA GLN A 406 13.06 36.13 -29.62
C GLN A 406 14.59 35.98 -29.77
N ASN A 407 15.35 35.93 -28.67
CA ASN A 407 16.81 35.87 -28.64
C ASN A 407 17.37 34.47 -28.32
N GLY A 408 16.56 33.42 -28.24
CA GLY A 408 17.04 32.04 -28.04
C GLY A 408 17.63 31.73 -26.66
N SER A 409 17.66 32.72 -25.75
CA SER A 409 18.08 32.52 -24.36
C SER A 409 17.06 31.66 -23.62
N ASN A 410 17.52 30.58 -22.98
CA ASN A 410 16.70 29.64 -22.20
C ASN A 410 15.86 28.67 -23.05
N THR A 411 16.38 28.26 -24.21
CA THR A 411 15.76 27.23 -25.07
C THR A 411 16.07 25.83 -24.57
N ILE A 412 15.07 24.94 -24.64
CA ILE A 412 15.16 23.54 -24.20
C ILE A 412 15.10 22.65 -25.45
N TYR A 413 16.07 21.75 -25.59
CA TYR A 413 16.23 20.85 -26.72
C TYR A 413 16.14 19.39 -26.29
N ARG A 414 15.50 18.58 -27.12
CA ARG A 414 15.56 17.12 -27.01
C ARG A 414 16.85 16.63 -27.65
N GLY A 415 17.57 15.75 -26.97
CA GLY A 415 18.76 15.11 -27.51
C GLY A 415 18.81 13.62 -27.27
N LYS A 416 19.70 12.93 -27.98
CA LYS A 416 20.04 11.52 -27.79
C LYS A 416 21.56 11.36 -27.80
N LEU A 417 22.14 10.88 -26.71
CA LEU A 417 23.60 10.71 -26.62
C LEU A 417 24.04 9.48 -27.42
N CYS A 418 25.02 9.60 -28.32
CA CYS A 418 25.47 8.48 -29.17
C CYS A 418 26.01 7.26 -28.40
N SER A 419 26.42 7.41 -27.13
CA SER A 419 26.93 6.33 -26.28
C SER A 419 25.85 5.58 -25.49
N GLU A 420 24.60 6.07 -25.45
CA GLU A 420 23.53 5.54 -24.61
C GLU A 420 22.18 5.56 -25.37
N VAL A 421 21.30 4.58 -25.15
CA VAL A 421 19.92 4.60 -25.73
C VAL A 421 19.03 5.66 -25.03
N THR A 422 19.58 6.41 -24.08
CA THR A 422 18.86 7.33 -23.19
C THR A 422 18.59 8.67 -23.89
N ALA A 423 17.31 9.06 -23.95
CA ALA A 423 16.93 10.42 -24.35
C ALA A 423 17.29 11.42 -23.24
N ILE A 424 17.77 12.60 -23.62
CA ILE A 424 18.14 13.69 -22.70
C ILE A 424 17.44 14.99 -23.05
N THR A 425 17.33 15.87 -22.06
CA THR A 425 16.84 17.24 -22.24
C THR A 425 17.98 18.21 -21.99
N VAL A 426 18.35 19.00 -23.00
CA VAL A 426 19.44 19.99 -22.90
C VAL A 426 18.84 21.38 -22.81
N LYS A 427 19.08 22.07 -21.70
CA LYS A 427 18.67 23.46 -21.49
C LYS A 427 19.88 24.37 -21.64
N GLN A 428 19.84 25.25 -22.63
CA GLN A 428 20.90 26.23 -22.87
C GLN A 428 20.55 27.56 -22.21
N LEU A 429 21.38 28.01 -21.27
CA LEU A 429 21.21 29.32 -20.63
C LEU A 429 21.90 30.38 -21.47
N GLY A 430 21.11 31.27 -22.09
CA GLY A 430 21.65 32.37 -22.89
C GLY A 430 22.13 33.53 -22.02
N ASP A 431 23.16 34.24 -22.48
CA ASP A 431 23.51 35.55 -21.94
C ASP A 431 22.51 36.59 -22.47
N THR A 432 21.83 37.31 -21.58
CA THR A 432 20.97 38.44 -21.97
C THR A 432 21.84 39.62 -22.42
N ASP A 433 21.51 40.24 -23.55
CA ASP A 433 22.27 41.38 -24.12
C ASP A 433 22.43 42.57 -23.13
N ASP A 434 21.52 42.73 -22.17
CA ASP A 434 21.50 43.82 -21.18
C ASP A 434 21.92 43.41 -19.74
N GLY A 435 22.42 42.18 -19.53
CA GLY A 435 22.72 41.63 -18.20
C GLY A 435 24.22 41.34 -17.96
N PRO A 436 24.68 41.28 -16.69
CA PRO A 436 26.04 40.82 -16.39
C PRO A 436 26.23 39.37 -16.85
N LYS A 437 27.22 39.14 -17.73
CA LYS A 437 27.55 37.80 -18.23
C LYS A 437 27.90 36.88 -17.05
N LEU A 438 27.17 35.78 -16.91
CA LEU A 438 27.43 34.80 -15.85
C LEU A 438 28.76 34.10 -16.17
N HIS A 439 29.79 34.28 -15.34
CA HIS A 439 31.09 33.63 -15.59
C HIS A 439 30.97 32.10 -15.36
N PRO A 440 31.67 31.23 -16.12
CA PRO A 440 31.58 29.78 -15.95
C PRO A 440 31.80 29.28 -14.51
N SER A 441 32.70 29.92 -13.75
CA SER A 441 32.94 29.60 -12.33
C SER A 441 31.78 29.99 -11.41
N GLU A 442 31.10 31.10 -11.69
CA GLU A 442 29.89 31.50 -10.98
C GLU A 442 28.72 30.58 -11.34
N PHE A 443 28.56 30.22 -12.61
CA PHE A 443 27.57 29.24 -13.05
C PHE A 443 27.73 27.90 -12.31
N ARG A 444 28.97 27.40 -12.25
CA ARG A 444 29.28 26.16 -11.51
C ARG A 444 28.93 26.27 -10.03
N THR A 445 29.39 27.34 -9.37
CA THR A 445 29.24 27.48 -7.91
C THR A 445 27.80 27.80 -7.50
N LYS A 446 27.11 28.70 -8.23
CA LYS A 446 25.77 29.19 -7.89
C LYS A 446 24.65 28.23 -8.31
N VAL A 447 24.83 27.53 -9.43
CA VAL A 447 23.79 26.66 -10.01
C VAL A 447 24.16 25.19 -9.88
N VAL A 448 25.26 24.77 -10.52
CA VAL A 448 25.61 23.35 -10.68
C VAL A 448 25.83 22.66 -9.34
N ASP A 449 26.66 23.24 -8.46
CA ASP A 449 27.01 22.62 -7.18
C ASP A 449 25.82 22.58 -6.22
N ARG A 450 24.85 23.50 -6.35
CA ARG A 450 23.60 23.45 -5.59
C ARG A 450 22.65 22.38 -6.14
N LEU A 451 22.48 22.31 -7.46
CA LEU A 451 21.63 21.28 -8.10
C LEU A 451 22.16 19.86 -7.84
N LYS A 452 23.48 19.66 -7.78
CA LYS A 452 24.11 18.38 -7.41
C LYS A 452 23.62 17.85 -6.06
N VAL A 453 23.37 18.74 -5.10
CA VAL A 453 22.95 18.40 -3.73
C VAL A 453 21.43 18.24 -3.62
N LEU A 454 20.66 18.86 -4.52
CA LEU A 454 19.18 18.86 -4.52
C LEU A 454 18.59 17.65 -5.25
N ARG A 455 18.95 16.44 -4.85
CA ARG A 455 18.36 15.20 -5.40
C ARG A 455 17.09 14.82 -4.66
N HIS A 456 15.97 14.80 -5.37
CA HIS A 456 14.67 14.40 -4.84
C HIS A 456 13.82 13.75 -5.93
N PRO A 457 13.01 12.71 -5.64
CA PRO A 457 12.20 12.00 -6.64
C PRO A 457 11.25 12.90 -7.44
N HIS A 458 10.77 13.98 -6.82
CA HIS A 458 9.82 14.94 -7.42
C HIS A 458 10.48 16.25 -7.89
N LEU A 459 11.81 16.30 -8.00
CA LEU A 459 12.54 17.40 -8.65
C LEU A 459 13.18 16.86 -9.93
N LEU A 460 13.22 17.68 -10.99
CA LEU A 460 13.83 17.27 -12.26
C LEU A 460 15.33 17.01 -12.07
N THR A 461 15.79 15.80 -12.40
CA THR A 461 17.16 15.35 -12.07
C THR A 461 18.17 15.87 -13.08
N LEU A 462 19.21 16.53 -12.58
CA LEU A 462 20.39 16.93 -13.36
C LEU A 462 21.31 15.73 -13.60
N LEU A 463 21.48 15.33 -14.86
CA LEU A 463 22.36 14.25 -15.29
C LEU A 463 23.79 14.75 -15.58
N GLY A 464 23.92 15.97 -16.09
CA GLY A 464 25.22 16.55 -16.39
C GLY A 464 25.17 18.02 -16.75
N VAL A 465 26.34 18.56 -17.08
CA VAL A 465 26.54 19.98 -17.36
C VAL A 465 27.59 20.18 -18.45
N CYS A 466 27.44 21.22 -19.26
CA CYS A 466 28.51 21.79 -20.06
C CYS A 466 28.79 23.21 -19.56
N CYS A 467 29.90 23.42 -18.85
CA CYS A 467 30.24 24.72 -18.28
C CYS A 467 30.71 25.73 -19.34
N GLU A 468 31.22 25.27 -20.48
CA GLU A 468 31.73 26.11 -21.58
C GLU A 468 30.62 27.02 -22.13
N GLU A 469 29.47 26.42 -22.44
CA GLU A 469 28.32 27.09 -23.06
C GLU A 469 27.08 27.12 -22.16
N LYS A 470 27.26 26.92 -20.84
CA LYS A 470 26.23 27.02 -19.80
C LYS A 470 25.00 26.13 -20.07
N CYS A 471 25.24 24.89 -20.53
CA CYS A 471 24.17 23.93 -20.77
C CYS A 471 23.94 23.05 -19.52
N LEU A 472 22.67 22.86 -19.16
CA LEU A 472 22.24 21.90 -18.16
C LEU A 472 21.59 20.70 -18.86
N VAL A 473 22.00 19.48 -18.48
CA VAL A 473 21.50 18.25 -19.07
C VAL A 473 20.63 17.53 -18.03
N TYR A 474 19.34 17.43 -18.32
CA TYR A 474 18.33 16.78 -17.50
C TYR A 474 17.88 15.45 -18.10
N GLU A 475 17.25 14.64 -17.27
CA GLU A 475 16.46 13.51 -17.73
C GLU A 475 15.36 13.93 -18.70
N HIS A 476 15.02 13.06 -19.64
CA HIS A 476 13.93 13.31 -20.57
C HIS A 476 12.59 12.81 -20.02
N MET A 477 11.57 13.65 -20.15
CA MET A 477 10.23 13.43 -19.60
C MET A 477 9.27 13.06 -20.72
N GLU A 478 9.07 11.75 -20.95
CA GLU A 478 8.35 11.22 -22.13
C GLU A 478 6.90 11.71 -22.26
N ASN A 479 6.23 11.96 -21.12
CA ASN A 479 4.84 12.41 -21.11
C ASN A 479 4.68 13.94 -21.16
N GLY A 480 5.78 14.71 -21.18
CA GLY A 480 5.75 16.17 -21.30
C GLY A 480 5.27 16.87 -20.02
N SER A 481 4.73 18.10 -20.16
CA SER A 481 4.25 18.89 -19.03
C SER A 481 2.77 18.61 -18.70
N ILE A 482 2.36 18.89 -17.46
CA ILE A 482 0.94 18.79 -17.05
C ILE A 482 0.04 19.67 -17.92
N LYS A 483 0.51 20.86 -18.30
CA LYS A 483 -0.24 21.74 -19.21
C LYS A 483 -0.53 21.04 -20.54
N ASP A 484 0.46 20.34 -21.10
CA ASP A 484 0.28 19.59 -22.35
C ASP A 484 -0.70 18.43 -22.15
N CYS A 485 -0.59 17.68 -21.05
CA CYS A 485 -1.47 16.54 -20.78
C CYS A 485 -2.94 16.93 -20.55
N ILE A 486 -3.20 18.14 -20.04
CA ILE A 486 -4.55 18.66 -19.81
C ILE A 486 -5.12 19.30 -21.08
N THR A 487 -4.29 20.00 -21.88
CA THR A 487 -4.74 20.71 -23.09
C THR A 487 -4.88 19.84 -24.34
N CYS A 488 -4.35 18.61 -24.35
CA CYS A 488 -4.50 17.68 -25.48
C CYS A 488 -5.98 17.43 -25.82
N GLY A 489 -6.44 17.97 -26.95
CA GLY A 489 -7.77 17.74 -27.51
C GLY A 489 -7.92 16.39 -28.20
N GLU A 490 -9.16 15.92 -28.30
CA GLU A 490 -9.57 14.69 -29.00
C GLU A 490 -8.97 14.65 -30.42
N GLY A 491 -7.95 13.82 -30.64
CA GLY A 491 -7.38 13.61 -31.99
C GLY A 491 -5.94 13.13 -32.07
N GLN A 492 -5.12 13.29 -31.02
CA GLN A 492 -3.67 12.96 -31.09
C GLN A 492 -3.24 11.69 -30.32
N GLY A 493 -4.16 10.85 -29.85
CA GLY A 493 -3.81 9.57 -29.21
C GLY A 493 -3.06 9.67 -27.88
N ARG A 494 -2.78 10.89 -27.37
CA ARG A 494 -2.28 11.14 -26.01
C ARG A 494 -3.42 11.02 -25.00
N ARG A 495 -3.18 10.29 -23.90
CA ARG A 495 -4.16 10.01 -22.83
C ARG A 495 -4.33 11.23 -21.93
N CYS A 496 -5.56 11.70 -21.73
CA CYS A 496 -5.88 12.74 -20.76
C CYS A 496 -5.63 12.25 -19.32
N LEU A 497 -5.18 13.13 -18.42
CA LEU A 497 -4.94 12.79 -17.02
C LEU A 497 -6.27 12.64 -16.25
N PRO A 498 -6.57 11.46 -15.68
CA PRO A 498 -7.75 11.26 -14.85
C PRO A 498 -7.62 11.99 -13.50
N TRP A 499 -8.76 12.30 -12.88
CA TRP A 499 -8.82 13.15 -11.68
C TRP A 499 -7.93 12.66 -10.52
N TYR A 500 -7.88 11.35 -10.29
CA TYR A 500 -7.07 10.76 -9.20
C TYR A 500 -5.56 10.93 -9.44
N ALA A 501 -5.12 10.84 -10.69
CA ALA A 501 -3.72 11.08 -11.04
C ALA A 501 -3.36 12.55 -10.80
N ARG A 502 -4.30 13.47 -11.07
CA ARG A 502 -4.12 14.89 -10.76
C ARG A 502 -3.91 15.12 -9.26
N PHE A 503 -4.70 14.48 -8.39
CA PHE A 503 -4.50 14.58 -6.93
C PHE A 503 -3.14 14.05 -6.48
N ARG A 504 -2.71 12.90 -7.00
CA ARG A 504 -1.37 12.36 -6.74
C ARG A 504 -0.29 13.39 -7.12
N ILE A 505 -0.36 13.92 -8.33
CA ILE A 505 0.59 14.91 -8.86
C ILE A 505 0.60 16.17 -7.99
N MET A 506 -0.55 16.65 -7.53
CA MET A 506 -0.62 17.82 -6.63
C MET A 506 0.18 17.57 -5.33
N ALA A 507 0.06 16.39 -4.73
CA ALA A 507 0.82 16.03 -3.54
C ALA A 507 2.33 15.88 -3.81
N GLU A 508 2.70 15.27 -4.94
CA GLU A 508 4.10 15.14 -5.37
C GLU A 508 4.77 16.50 -5.55
N VAL A 509 4.08 17.44 -6.19
CA VAL A 509 4.54 18.82 -6.38
C VAL A 509 4.66 19.53 -5.04
N ALA A 510 3.67 19.40 -4.16
CA ALA A 510 3.71 20.01 -2.83
C ALA A 510 4.89 19.46 -1.98
N ARG A 511 5.23 18.16 -2.09
CA ARG A 511 6.44 17.58 -1.47
C ARG A 511 7.72 18.20 -2.03
N ALA A 512 7.80 18.36 -3.35
CA ALA A 512 8.95 19.00 -3.99
C ALA A 512 9.17 20.43 -3.47
N VAL A 513 8.10 21.23 -3.39
CA VAL A 513 8.14 22.60 -2.85
C VAL A 513 8.54 22.59 -1.37
N CYS A 514 8.01 21.67 -0.57
CA CYS A 514 8.36 21.54 0.84
C CYS A 514 9.86 21.26 1.04
N VAL A 515 10.48 20.43 0.20
CA VAL A 515 11.92 20.14 0.25
C VAL A 515 12.74 21.38 -0.11
N LEU A 516 12.36 22.14 -1.13
CA LEU A 516 13.02 23.40 -1.49
C LEU A 516 12.95 24.42 -0.35
N HIS A 517 11.77 24.51 0.30
CA HIS A 517 11.54 25.39 1.44
C HIS A 517 12.30 24.92 2.71
N SER A 518 12.52 23.62 2.87
CA SER A 518 13.15 23.05 4.07
C SER A 518 14.65 22.81 3.96
N SER A 519 15.23 22.94 2.76
CA SER A 519 16.65 22.71 2.50
C SER A 519 17.51 23.71 3.29
N SER A 520 18.11 23.22 4.38
CA SER A 520 19.04 23.96 5.25
C SER A 520 20.49 23.54 4.96
N PRO A 521 21.49 24.44 4.99
CA PRO A 521 22.80 24.16 4.42
C PRO A 521 23.73 23.45 5.41
N ALA A 522 24.21 22.27 5.04
CA ALA A 522 25.35 21.61 5.71
C ALA A 522 26.71 22.30 5.40
N THR A 523 26.75 23.28 4.49
CA THR A 523 28.01 23.84 3.96
C THR A 523 27.98 25.38 3.84
N GLY A 524 27.66 26.11 4.91
CA GLY A 524 28.05 27.52 5.11
C GLY A 524 27.55 28.58 4.10
N HIS A 525 26.89 28.21 3.00
CA HIS A 525 26.38 29.10 1.97
C HIS A 525 24.84 29.01 1.95
N ARG A 526 24.26 29.97 2.67
CA ARG A 526 22.87 30.48 2.80
C ARG A 526 21.71 29.80 2.04
N GLY A 527 20.61 29.59 2.80
CA GLY A 527 19.26 30.03 2.41
C GLY A 527 18.34 28.98 1.78
N GLN A 528 17.14 28.87 2.37
CA GLN A 528 15.93 28.31 1.79
C GLN A 528 15.77 28.67 0.29
N ILE A 529 15.34 27.72 -0.54
CA ILE A 529 15.12 27.94 -1.98
C ILE A 529 13.64 28.27 -2.19
N ILE A 530 13.37 29.47 -2.70
CA ILE A 530 12.03 29.88 -3.17
C ILE A 530 12.00 29.67 -4.67
N HIS A 531 11.04 28.89 -5.16
CA HIS A 531 11.00 28.43 -6.54
C HIS A 531 10.63 29.54 -7.53
N GLY A 532 9.60 30.35 -7.23
CA GLY A 532 9.19 31.52 -8.02
C GLY A 532 8.61 31.23 -9.42
N ALA A 533 8.39 29.96 -9.78
CA ALA A 533 7.94 29.57 -11.12
C ALA A 533 7.09 28.29 -11.11
N ILE A 534 6.33 28.05 -10.03
CA ILE A 534 5.44 26.88 -9.91
C ILE A 534 4.23 27.10 -10.84
N LYS A 535 4.04 26.21 -11.82
CA LYS A 535 2.90 26.21 -12.76
C LYS A 535 2.79 24.86 -13.48
N PRO A 536 1.63 24.49 -14.04
CA PRO A 536 1.44 23.25 -14.81
C PRO A 536 2.43 23.03 -15.96
N ALA A 537 2.93 24.10 -16.59
CA ALA A 537 3.92 24.00 -17.67
C ALA A 537 5.34 23.60 -17.19
N ASN A 538 5.62 23.75 -15.90
CA ASN A 538 6.93 23.45 -15.30
C ASN A 538 6.91 22.16 -14.46
N ILE A 539 5.79 21.42 -14.49
CA ILE A 539 5.64 20.12 -13.84
C ILE A 539 5.64 19.08 -14.96
N PHE A 540 6.63 18.20 -14.96
CA PHE A 540 6.83 17.22 -16.02
C PHE A 540 6.52 15.80 -15.55
N LEU A 541 6.12 14.94 -16.49
CA LEU A 541 5.77 13.56 -16.24
C LEU A 541 6.72 12.60 -16.95
N ASP A 542 7.28 11.65 -16.18
CA ASP A 542 8.09 10.57 -16.74
C ASP A 542 7.20 9.49 -17.39
N GLU A 543 7.80 8.43 -17.93
CA GLU A 543 7.09 7.31 -18.55
C GLU A 543 6.01 6.69 -17.63
N SER A 544 6.24 6.71 -16.31
CA SER A 544 5.35 6.17 -15.28
C SER A 544 4.30 7.16 -14.76
N PHE A 545 4.23 8.37 -15.33
CA PHE A 545 3.40 9.48 -14.86
C PHE A 545 3.77 9.99 -13.45
N ALA A 546 5.01 9.81 -12.99
CA ALA A 546 5.49 10.45 -11.78
C ALA A 546 5.86 11.92 -12.06
N ALA A 547 5.45 12.83 -11.18
CA ALA A 547 5.66 14.26 -11.36
C ALA A 547 7.03 14.72 -10.87
N LYS A 548 7.69 15.52 -11.70
CA LYS A 548 8.94 16.22 -11.37
C LYS A 548 8.81 17.71 -11.65
N LEU A 549 9.06 18.50 -10.61
CA LEU A 549 9.06 19.95 -10.69
C LEU A 549 10.40 20.42 -11.29
N GLY A 550 10.33 21.09 -12.45
CA GLY A 550 11.48 21.66 -13.15
C GLY A 550 11.76 23.11 -12.78
N GLU A 551 12.66 23.78 -13.50
CA GLU A 551 12.98 25.22 -13.36
C GLU A 551 13.58 25.66 -12.00
N VAL A 552 14.06 24.73 -11.18
CA VAL A 552 14.81 25.05 -9.94
C VAL A 552 16.08 25.85 -10.24
N ASP A 553 16.71 25.62 -11.39
CA ASP A 553 17.87 26.35 -11.86
C ASP A 553 17.61 27.87 -11.98
N LYS A 554 16.42 28.29 -12.42
CA LYS A 554 16.04 29.71 -12.46
C LYS A 554 15.94 30.32 -11.06
N ALA A 555 15.38 29.58 -10.10
CA ALA A 555 15.28 30.03 -8.71
C ALA A 555 16.68 30.34 -8.12
N LEU A 556 17.67 29.51 -8.45
CA LEU A 556 19.05 29.68 -8.01
C LEU A 556 19.73 30.91 -8.62
N LEU A 557 19.35 31.29 -9.84
CA LEU A 557 19.87 32.49 -10.53
C LEU A 557 19.26 33.79 -9.98
N VAL A 558 17.99 33.78 -9.57
CA VAL A 558 17.27 34.98 -9.07
C VAL A 558 17.64 35.36 -7.63
N ALA A 559 18.06 34.40 -6.80
CA ALA A 559 18.33 34.59 -5.38
C ALA A 559 19.42 35.65 -5.06
N ASP A 560 20.32 35.94 -6.00
CA ASP A 560 21.49 36.81 -5.79
C ASP A 560 21.21 38.32 -5.92
N HIS A 561 20.05 38.71 -6.47
CA HIS A 561 19.73 40.13 -6.68
C HIS A 561 19.12 40.84 -5.47
N SER A 562 18.85 40.10 -4.38
CA SER A 562 18.06 40.59 -3.25
C SER A 562 18.86 41.30 -2.13
N GLN A 563 20.20 41.35 -2.18
CA GLN A 563 21.01 42.00 -1.12
C GLN A 563 22.08 43.02 -1.57
N GLY A 564 22.07 43.52 -2.82
CA GLY A 564 23.14 44.43 -3.30
C GLY A 564 22.72 45.75 -3.97
N ALA A 565 21.62 45.82 -4.73
CA ALA A 565 21.38 46.96 -5.62
C ALA A 565 20.30 47.91 -5.10
N ARG A 566 20.72 48.99 -4.43
CA ARG A 566 19.92 50.21 -4.31
C ARG A 566 19.66 50.76 -5.72
N ARG A 567 18.38 50.92 -6.07
CA ARG A 567 17.82 51.89 -7.04
C ARG A 567 18.06 51.69 -8.56
N GLY A 568 18.33 50.49 -9.07
CA GLY A 568 18.40 50.28 -10.54
C GLY A 568 17.97 48.92 -11.10
N ALA A 569 17.78 47.88 -10.27
CA ALA A 569 17.57 46.50 -10.71
C ALA A 569 16.08 46.06 -10.77
N GLY A 570 15.14 47.01 -10.67
CA GLY A 570 13.71 46.72 -10.65
C GLY A 570 13.15 46.24 -11.99
N GLU A 571 13.74 46.66 -13.11
CA GLU A 571 13.18 46.37 -14.44
C GLU A 571 13.57 44.98 -14.96
N THR A 572 14.81 44.51 -14.74
CA THR A 572 15.29 43.20 -15.25
C THR A 572 14.67 42.01 -14.50
N SER A 573 14.57 42.09 -13.16
CA SER A 573 13.96 41.05 -12.32
C SER A 573 12.45 40.93 -12.57
N MET A 574 11.80 42.08 -12.83
CA MET A 574 10.38 42.14 -13.14
C MET A 574 10.09 41.64 -14.57
N ARG A 575 10.94 41.92 -15.56
CA ARG A 575 10.78 41.46 -16.95
C ARG A 575 10.91 39.94 -17.12
N LEU A 576 11.80 39.29 -16.36
CA LEU A 576 11.94 37.82 -16.32
C LEU A 576 10.70 37.12 -15.74
N VAL A 577 9.93 37.81 -14.89
CA VAL A 577 8.79 37.25 -14.16
C VAL A 577 7.44 37.63 -14.81
N LEU A 578 7.32 38.80 -15.44
CA LEU A 578 6.08 39.38 -16.00
C LEU A 578 5.64 38.89 -17.39
N GLY A 579 6.23 37.82 -17.94
CA GLY A 579 5.76 37.22 -19.20
C GLY A 579 4.33 36.66 -19.13
N SER A 580 4.01 35.63 -19.93
CA SER A 580 2.70 34.93 -19.97
C SER A 580 2.24 34.25 -18.65
N ASN A 581 2.85 34.58 -17.51
CA ASN A 581 2.72 33.92 -16.21
C ASN A 581 2.12 34.81 -15.12
N SER A 582 1.53 35.97 -15.47
CA SER A 582 1.09 36.96 -14.49
C SER A 582 0.08 36.43 -13.45
N GLN A 583 -0.71 35.41 -13.80
CA GLN A 583 -1.68 34.79 -12.90
C GLN A 583 -1.07 33.98 -11.75
N TYR A 584 0.17 33.52 -11.87
CA TYR A 584 0.86 32.77 -10.80
C TYR A 584 1.64 33.69 -9.86
N ILE A 585 1.66 35.00 -10.12
CA ILE A 585 2.38 35.99 -9.33
C ILE A 585 1.50 36.48 -8.19
N ALA A 586 1.98 36.30 -6.95
CA ALA A 586 1.27 36.78 -5.77
C ALA A 586 1.13 38.32 -5.78
N PRO A 587 -0.03 38.89 -5.41
CA PRO A 587 -0.29 40.33 -5.47
C PRO A 587 0.73 41.20 -4.72
N GLU A 588 1.23 40.73 -3.57
CA GLU A 588 2.22 41.47 -2.79
C GLU A 588 3.59 41.56 -3.47
N TYR A 589 3.89 40.67 -4.42
CA TYR A 589 5.14 40.71 -5.18
C TYR A 589 5.24 42.00 -6.01
N PHE A 590 4.13 42.49 -6.57
CA PHE A 590 4.10 43.76 -7.31
C PHE A 590 4.43 44.97 -6.42
N GLN A 591 4.23 44.86 -5.11
CA GLN A 591 4.50 45.93 -4.16
C GLN A 591 5.93 45.90 -3.62
N CYS A 592 6.43 44.71 -3.27
CA CYS A 592 7.73 44.57 -2.59
C CYS A 592 8.86 44.06 -3.49
N GLY A 593 8.55 43.38 -4.60
CA GLY A 593 9.53 42.75 -5.48
C GLY A 593 10.29 41.57 -4.84
N VAL A 594 9.80 41.04 -3.71
CA VAL A 594 10.49 40.00 -2.93
C VAL A 594 9.75 38.67 -3.03
N LEU A 595 10.44 37.64 -3.51
CA LEU A 595 9.98 36.25 -3.47
C LEU A 595 10.16 35.67 -2.06
N ASN A 596 9.17 34.92 -1.60
CA ASN A 596 9.16 34.22 -0.31
C ASN A 596 8.26 32.96 -0.37
N GLU A 597 8.21 32.19 0.71
CA GLU A 597 7.38 30.96 0.79
C GLU A 597 5.91 31.23 0.41
N LYS A 598 5.35 32.37 0.80
CA LYS A 598 3.95 32.74 0.52
C LYS A 598 3.69 33.06 -0.94
N THR A 599 4.71 33.50 -1.69
CA THR A 599 4.61 33.69 -3.13
C THR A 599 4.57 32.35 -3.88
N ASP A 600 5.33 31.35 -3.41
CA ASP A 600 5.25 29.98 -3.94
C ASP A 600 3.93 29.30 -3.59
N ILE A 601 3.43 29.52 -2.37
CA ILE A 601 2.12 29.00 -1.93
C ILE A 601 0.99 29.57 -2.80
N TYR A 602 1.05 30.85 -3.18
CA TYR A 602 0.08 31.45 -4.10
C TYR A 602 0.11 30.76 -5.47
N ALA A 603 1.29 30.61 -6.06
CA ALA A 603 1.48 29.94 -7.35
C ALA A 603 1.01 28.46 -7.31
N LEU A 604 1.28 27.76 -6.21
CA LEU A 604 0.78 26.41 -5.95
C LEU A 604 -0.75 26.40 -5.90
N GLY A 605 -1.37 27.35 -5.19
CA GLY A 605 -2.83 27.48 -5.12
C GLY A 605 -3.49 27.60 -6.49
N ILE A 606 -2.99 28.51 -7.34
CA ILE A 606 -3.46 28.64 -8.73
C ILE A 606 -3.26 27.34 -9.50
N THR A 607 -2.10 26.69 -9.37
CA THR A 607 -1.80 25.41 -10.02
C THR A 607 -2.80 24.31 -9.63
N LEU A 608 -3.18 24.21 -8.34
CA LEU A 608 -4.20 23.25 -7.87
C LEU A 608 -5.55 23.50 -8.57
N LEU A 609 -6.00 24.75 -8.62
CA LEU A 609 -7.28 25.12 -9.23
C LEU A 609 -7.31 24.86 -10.75
N GLU A 610 -6.20 25.12 -11.45
CA GLU A 610 -6.09 24.83 -12.88
C GLU A 610 -6.11 23.32 -13.17
N MET A 611 -5.49 22.52 -12.32
CA MET A 611 -5.54 21.07 -12.44
C MET A 611 -6.96 20.51 -12.17
N LEU A 612 -7.76 21.14 -11.32
CA LEU A 612 -9.17 20.76 -11.10
C LEU A 612 -10.06 21.09 -12.30
N THR A 613 -9.94 22.31 -12.82
CA THR A 613 -10.85 22.85 -13.84
C THR A 613 -10.44 22.53 -15.27
N GLY A 614 -9.16 22.20 -15.48
CA GLY A 614 -8.57 22.07 -16.82
C GLY A 614 -8.49 23.39 -17.58
N LYS A 615 -8.77 24.52 -16.91
CA LYS A 615 -8.76 25.86 -17.49
C LYS A 615 -7.51 26.59 -16.99
N PHE A 616 -6.81 27.27 -17.89
CA PHE A 616 -5.58 28.02 -17.61
C PHE A 616 -5.80 29.54 -17.70
N TRP A 617 -7.04 30.00 -17.60
CA TRP A 617 -7.42 31.41 -17.65
C TRP A 617 -8.58 31.63 -16.68
N ASN A 618 -8.52 32.73 -15.92
CA ASN A 618 -9.54 33.14 -14.95
C ASN A 618 -10.01 32.03 -13.97
N THR A 619 -9.15 31.06 -13.68
CA THR A 619 -9.56 29.86 -12.93
C THR A 619 -9.96 30.17 -11.49
N LEU A 620 -9.27 31.13 -10.86
CA LEU A 620 -9.61 31.59 -9.51
C LEU A 620 -11.06 32.07 -9.43
N GLY A 621 -11.47 33.00 -10.31
CA GLY A 621 -12.83 33.53 -10.35
C GLY A 621 -13.87 32.46 -10.71
N ILE A 622 -13.57 31.56 -11.65
CA ILE A 622 -14.46 30.45 -12.02
C ILE A 622 -14.78 29.57 -10.80
N VAL A 623 -13.78 29.27 -9.98
CA VAL A 623 -13.98 28.44 -8.78
C VAL A 623 -14.64 29.25 -7.67
N GLU A 624 -14.25 30.50 -7.43
CA GLU A 624 -14.88 31.38 -6.43
C GLU A 624 -16.38 31.54 -6.65
N ASP A 625 -16.82 31.74 -7.90
CA ASP A 625 -18.24 31.89 -8.24
C ASP A 625 -19.03 30.57 -8.11
N ALA A 626 -18.35 29.43 -8.25
CA ALA A 626 -18.98 28.12 -8.33
C ALA A 626 -18.94 27.34 -7.01
N ILE A 627 -18.02 27.64 -6.10
CA ILE A 627 -17.70 26.79 -4.93
C ILE A 627 -18.87 26.61 -3.96
N GLU A 628 -19.81 27.56 -3.91
CA GLU A 628 -20.98 27.51 -3.01
C GLU A 628 -22.14 26.68 -3.58
N ASP A 629 -22.20 26.47 -4.90
CA ASP A 629 -23.24 25.69 -5.57
C ASP A 629 -22.65 24.40 -6.16
N GLU A 630 -23.01 23.26 -5.60
CA GLU A 630 -22.51 21.94 -6.02
C GLU A 630 -22.71 21.68 -7.53
N ALA A 631 -23.81 22.14 -8.13
CA ALA A 631 -24.07 21.97 -9.56
C ALA A 631 -23.17 22.88 -10.40
N ALA A 632 -22.99 24.13 -9.99
CA ALA A 632 -22.08 25.06 -10.65
C ALA A 632 -20.62 24.58 -10.52
N PHE A 633 -20.21 24.13 -9.33
CA PHE A 633 -18.87 23.60 -9.07
C PHE A 633 -18.59 22.37 -9.92
N LYS A 634 -19.53 21.43 -10.00
CA LYS A 634 -19.42 20.26 -10.89
C LYS A 634 -19.23 20.63 -12.36
N ASN A 635 -19.87 21.71 -12.83
CA ASN A 635 -19.69 22.23 -14.19
C ASN A 635 -18.38 22.99 -14.40
N ALA A 636 -17.74 23.46 -13.32
CA ALA A 636 -16.45 24.12 -13.36
C ALA A 636 -15.28 23.13 -13.49
N LEU A 637 -15.44 21.90 -13.00
CA LEU A 637 -14.45 20.82 -13.06
C LEU A 637 -14.21 20.32 -14.49
N ASP A 638 -13.00 19.83 -14.74
CA ASP A 638 -12.60 19.33 -16.07
C ASP A 638 -13.37 18.06 -16.44
N PRO A 639 -14.25 18.08 -17.46
CA PRO A 639 -14.99 16.88 -17.87
C PRO A 639 -14.09 15.78 -18.45
N ASN A 640 -12.88 16.13 -18.93
CA ASN A 640 -11.95 15.17 -19.53
C ASN A 640 -11.20 14.35 -18.47
N ALA A 641 -11.27 14.74 -17.20
CA ALA A 641 -10.64 14.02 -16.09
C ALA A 641 -11.49 12.85 -15.55
N GLY A 642 -12.68 12.63 -16.10
CA GLY A 642 -13.59 11.54 -15.70
C GLY A 642 -14.59 11.95 -14.61
N CYS A 643 -15.04 10.97 -13.82
CA CYS A 643 -16.04 11.19 -12.76
C CYS A 643 -15.37 11.68 -11.49
N TRP A 644 -15.28 13.00 -11.33
CA TRP A 644 -14.80 13.60 -10.09
C TRP A 644 -15.59 13.15 -8.87
N ASP A 645 -14.89 12.84 -7.79
CA ASP A 645 -15.46 12.91 -6.45
C ASP A 645 -15.65 14.39 -6.10
N ILE A 646 -16.90 14.85 -6.10
CA ILE A 646 -17.24 16.26 -5.93
C ILE A 646 -16.84 16.76 -4.55
N ALA A 647 -16.99 15.94 -3.51
CA ALA A 647 -16.64 16.33 -2.14
C ALA A 647 -15.12 16.53 -2.00
N LEU A 648 -14.33 15.59 -2.53
CA LEU A 648 -12.87 15.71 -2.53
C LEU A 648 -12.39 16.87 -3.41
N ALA A 649 -12.95 17.02 -4.60
CA ALA A 649 -12.63 18.14 -5.49
C ALA A 649 -12.93 19.48 -4.83
N GLN A 650 -14.04 19.59 -4.07
CA GLN A 650 -14.41 20.80 -3.36
C GLN A 650 -13.47 21.09 -2.18
N GLU A 651 -12.99 20.06 -1.47
CA GLU A 651 -11.97 20.21 -0.43
C GLU A 651 -10.64 20.74 -1.01
N ILE A 652 -10.17 20.16 -2.11
CA ILE A 652 -8.96 20.63 -2.80
C ILE A 652 -9.15 22.03 -3.39
N ALA A 653 -10.34 22.34 -3.91
CA ALA A 653 -10.67 23.68 -4.39
C ALA A 653 -10.60 24.71 -3.26
N ASN A 654 -11.19 24.42 -2.09
CA ASN A 654 -11.09 25.28 -0.92
C ASN A 654 -9.64 25.49 -0.45
N LEU A 655 -8.82 24.44 -0.50
CA LEU A 655 -7.38 24.56 -0.24
C LEU A 655 -6.71 25.48 -1.27
N GLY A 656 -7.00 25.29 -2.56
CA GLY A 656 -6.48 26.10 -3.65
C GLY A 656 -6.85 27.59 -3.50
N LEU A 657 -8.12 27.88 -3.15
CA LEU A 657 -8.61 29.24 -2.86
C LEU A 657 -7.88 29.85 -1.66
N SER A 658 -7.72 29.11 -0.57
CA SER A 658 -6.97 29.54 0.61
C SER A 658 -5.52 29.88 0.28
N CYS A 659 -4.86 29.03 -0.51
CA CYS A 659 -3.49 29.27 -1.00
C CYS A 659 -3.42 30.48 -1.94
N ALA A 660 -4.40 30.68 -2.80
CA ALA A 660 -4.49 31.76 -3.78
C ALA A 660 -5.11 33.06 -3.23
N SER A 661 -5.32 33.17 -1.91
CA SER A 661 -5.88 34.39 -1.31
C SER A 661 -5.03 35.63 -1.63
N PHE A 662 -5.70 36.73 -2.00
CA PHE A 662 -5.05 38.04 -2.19
C PHE A 662 -4.34 38.54 -0.92
N SER A 663 -4.91 38.26 0.25
CA SER A 663 -4.26 38.54 1.53
C SER A 663 -3.29 37.42 1.89
N LYS A 664 -1.99 37.74 1.95
CA LYS A 664 -0.92 36.80 2.36
C LYS A 664 -1.13 36.19 3.76
N HIS A 665 -1.88 36.88 4.62
CA HIS A 665 -2.18 36.44 5.99
C HIS A 665 -3.24 35.33 6.05
N CYS A 666 -4.09 35.23 5.04
CA CYS A 666 -5.12 34.19 4.95
C CYS A 666 -4.58 32.90 4.32
N ARG A 667 -3.41 32.95 3.66
CA ARG A 667 -2.75 31.76 3.09
C ARG A 667 -2.17 30.88 4.20
N PRO A 668 -2.08 29.55 4.01
CA PRO A 668 -1.34 28.66 4.90
C PRO A 668 0.09 29.16 5.18
N ASN A 669 0.61 28.92 6.38
CA ASN A 669 1.93 29.42 6.77
C ASN A 669 3.08 28.71 6.06
N LYS A 670 2.95 27.38 5.94
CA LYS A 670 3.91 26.50 5.29
C LYS A 670 3.19 25.45 4.49
N VAL A 671 3.86 24.94 3.45
CA VAL A 671 3.38 23.79 2.68
C VAL A 671 3.23 22.56 3.57
N SER A 672 4.16 22.33 4.50
CA SER A 672 4.16 21.18 5.43
C SER A 672 2.98 21.12 6.38
N ASP A 673 2.47 22.25 6.84
CA ASP A 673 1.58 22.29 8.02
C ASP A 673 0.10 22.45 7.64
N GLY A 674 -0.19 23.02 6.46
CA GLY A 674 -1.57 23.31 6.04
C GLY A 674 -1.97 22.79 4.67
N ILE A 675 -1.01 22.41 3.82
CA ILE A 675 -1.28 22.00 2.43
C ILE A 675 -1.04 20.49 2.28
N MET A 676 0.12 20.01 2.71
CA MET A 676 0.48 18.59 2.62
C MET A 676 -0.52 17.65 3.31
N PRO A 677 -0.99 17.92 4.55
CA PRO A 677 -1.89 16.99 5.23
C PRO A 677 -3.21 16.77 4.47
N VAL A 678 -3.74 17.82 3.86
CA VAL A 678 -4.98 17.76 3.06
C VAL A 678 -4.74 16.98 1.77
N LEU A 679 -3.62 17.22 1.07
CA LEU A 679 -3.29 16.50 -0.16
C LEU A 679 -2.94 15.02 0.08
N GLU A 680 -2.28 14.70 1.19
CA GLU A 680 -1.87 13.33 1.56
C GLU A 680 -3.02 12.48 2.08
N GLN A 681 -4.01 13.07 2.76
CA GLN A 681 -5.21 12.37 3.18
C GLN A 681 -5.93 11.68 2.00
N HIS A 682 -5.81 12.28 0.81
CA HIS A 682 -6.53 11.87 -0.39
C HIS A 682 -5.65 11.20 -1.45
N CYS A 683 -4.35 11.08 -1.19
CA CYS A 683 -3.42 10.35 -2.05
C CYS A 683 -3.28 8.90 -1.58
N PRO A 684 -3.51 7.91 -2.46
CA PRO A 684 -2.94 6.60 -2.27
C PRO A 684 -1.47 6.67 -2.70
N GLU A 685 -0.52 6.70 -1.76
CA GLU A 685 0.69 5.85 -1.76
C GLU A 685 1.78 6.30 -0.77
N GLY A 686 2.43 5.30 -0.17
CA GLY A 686 3.89 5.25 -0.11
C GLY A 686 4.60 6.18 0.88
N GLY A 687 4.61 5.77 2.16
CA GLY A 687 5.78 5.92 3.03
C GLY A 687 6.17 7.32 3.49
N VAL A 688 5.78 7.67 4.71
CA VAL A 688 6.68 7.86 5.88
C VAL A 688 5.79 8.31 7.04
N TYR A 689 5.56 7.39 7.98
CA TYR A 689 5.01 7.74 9.28
C TYR A 689 6.02 8.64 10.01
N ARG A 690 5.63 9.89 10.32
CA ARG A 690 6.10 10.54 11.55
C ARG A 690 5.01 10.35 12.60
N LEU A 691 5.20 9.35 13.45
CA LEU A 691 4.55 9.31 14.74
C LEU A 691 5.33 10.26 15.67
N SER A 692 4.59 11.20 16.28
CA SER A 692 5.01 11.95 17.46
C SER A 692 5.16 11.04 18.67
#